data_AF-A0A973TQX6-F1
#
_entry.id   AF-A0A973TQX6-F1
#
_cell.length_a   1.000
_cell.length_b   1.000
_cell.length_c   1.000
_cell.angle_alpha   90.00
_cell.angle_beta   90.00
_cell.angle_gamma   90.00
#
_symmetry.space_group_name_H-M   'P 1'
#
loop_
_entity.id
_entity.type
_entity.pdbx_description
1 polymer ?
#
loop_
_entity_poly.entity_id
_entity_poly.type
_entity_poly.pdbx_seq_one_letter_code
_entity_poly.pdbx_strand_id
1 'polypeptide(L)'
;MRTTKLSLLLGLSLAAAGAANAAGPLYLSTDSGQLRPLVWDTSHGPIPVYVDGGGAFTYDFDGVTPFLTIERANEITAFAFDQWSSVPTSTFRAQIAGTIASKTGIADVTAANAGEVYNVENGYGFWVLYDTDGSILEEYFGVPRDAVLGIAFPEWADDKGHIIEATAVMNGWAVQVDDTQGNRIAGVFTHEFGHAINLSHSQVNGPMVYQSYTYAPYQPGVKGCVAPVHRYDYPDGLGATPADPATLETMFPFIDTWGNAAEEQSKVDNPDDIAGISNLYPTAAYASTRGSISGVLHLKDGTTEYSGINIVARNVNNLMGDAVSAMTGDQTQGLVGPDGRFTINNLTPGQQYVVHIEEITSGGYPTTPQMMLSQGEYWNAAEGSDPVADVACDATPIVAEAGVTKTANITFNGYPKGVQFTPIVAANLLQLSKSGHKASGMVGIDTGFFWDRKKGFELLPEGILASHGAMDRNGQRTLVSADPDGNGVGTPAILGPGGLTMLGDMSGGKCNIDGISASGWDIDDSASKAVGFAYIDRNGDGQCGFGDNETVPFVWDAKRGLRELNVDFAGEAPPWTRAAGISGNGRVIVGTANLQAAVAWVDEGKMIDLQQAIGATDLYASNYDGTRVPMYSSTRRQMVLWNAMRGAGQNAFTNIDGLRYCRDVPFTSFFGDDLCAQYTEEFLYQELGTAPMTISAVTDKGDIVLGRAGSFFTGFSGGIWIEGLGWMTMSEFLRKQGVVEAQDVPFDNPLAVSASGSEIVGGIAGAQFSWLIEADQVYVCEKGKSVLVGFPAGLQAKVAAGAKFGRCEFLQ
;
A
#
# COMPACT_ATOMS: atom_id res chain seq x y z
N MET A 1 8.26 33.55 25.81
CA MET A 1 8.62 32.52 26.82
C MET A 1 9.20 31.39 26.01
N ARG A 2 10.52 31.10 26.08
CA ARG A 2 11.18 30.20 25.11
C ARG A 2 10.58 28.80 25.19
N THR A 3 9.79 28.43 24.19
CA THR A 3 9.35 27.06 23.96
C THR A 3 10.57 26.21 23.62
N THR A 4 10.62 25.01 24.19
CA THR A 4 11.76 24.09 24.12
C THR A 4 11.27 22.72 23.68
N LYS A 5 12.14 21.99 22.98
CA LYS A 5 11.97 20.62 22.46
C LYS A 5 11.19 20.46 21.14
N LEU A 6 11.87 20.76 20.02
CA LEU A 6 11.72 20.00 18.78
C LEU A 6 12.53 18.67 18.80
N SER A 7 13.48 18.56 19.74
CA SER A 7 14.63 17.64 19.67
C SER A 7 14.30 16.14 19.83
N LEU A 8 15.02 15.34 19.05
CA LEU A 8 15.10 13.86 18.97
C LEU A 8 13.88 13.08 18.44
N LEU A 9 12.64 13.35 18.86
CA LEU A 9 11.52 12.45 18.48
C LEU A 9 11.10 12.53 16.99
N LEU A 10 11.47 13.58 16.26
CA LEU A 10 11.20 13.73 14.83
C LEU A 10 12.39 13.38 13.91
N GLY A 11 13.60 13.20 14.44
CA GLY A 11 14.76 12.78 13.64
C GLY A 11 14.59 11.36 13.09
N LEU A 12 14.02 10.46 13.91
CA LEU A 12 13.74 9.08 13.49
C LEU A 12 12.57 8.94 12.50
N SER A 13 11.64 9.91 12.43
CA SER A 13 10.54 9.87 11.43
C SER A 13 10.96 10.27 10.02
N LEU A 14 12.18 10.80 9.84
CA LEU A 14 12.76 11.01 8.51
C LEU A 14 13.41 9.72 7.94
N ALA A 15 13.91 8.83 8.79
CA ALA A 15 14.57 7.58 8.39
C ALA A 15 13.65 6.35 8.43
N ALA A 16 12.56 6.39 9.19
CA ALA A 16 11.49 5.40 9.09
C ALA A 16 10.52 5.80 7.97
N ALA A 17 10.18 4.87 7.07
CA ALA A 17 9.16 5.08 6.05
C ALA A 17 7.77 5.24 6.70
N GLY A 18 7.45 6.47 7.12
CA GLY A 18 6.21 6.78 7.83
C GLY A 18 6.22 8.19 8.45
N ALA A 19 5.63 9.14 7.72
CA ALA A 19 5.35 10.54 8.11
C ALA A 19 6.56 11.50 8.24
N ALA A 20 6.88 12.19 7.14
CA ALA A 20 7.60 13.47 7.09
C ALA A 20 6.97 14.33 5.95
N ASN A 21 7.61 15.40 5.43
CA ASN A 21 6.95 16.47 4.62
C ASN A 21 7.56 16.83 3.22
N ALA A 22 6.70 17.29 2.27
CA ALA A 22 6.86 17.67 0.80
C ALA A 22 6.30 19.08 0.36
N ALA A 23 6.29 19.39 -0.94
CA ALA A 23 5.87 20.60 -1.69
C ALA A 23 5.10 21.69 -0.92
N GLY A 24 5.83 22.37 -0.03
CA GLY A 24 5.29 23.20 1.05
C GLY A 24 6.36 23.41 2.14
N PRO A 25 5.98 24.00 3.29
CA PRO A 25 6.89 24.12 4.43
C PRO A 25 7.07 22.78 5.15
N LEU A 26 8.30 22.46 5.58
CA LEU A 26 8.59 21.30 6.43
C LEU A 26 8.02 21.47 7.84
N TYR A 27 8.06 22.67 8.39
CA TYR A 27 7.55 23.02 9.70
C TYR A 27 6.66 24.26 9.67
N LEU A 28 5.55 24.21 10.42
CA LEU A 28 4.64 25.32 10.68
C LEU A 28 4.75 25.80 12.15
N SER A 29 4.78 27.11 12.38
CA SER A 29 4.52 27.67 13.72
C SER A 29 3.02 27.66 14.02
N THR A 30 2.69 27.37 15.29
CA THR A 30 1.34 27.46 15.84
C THR A 30 1.18 28.64 16.83
N ASP A 31 2.28 29.30 17.20
CA ASP A 31 2.36 30.24 18.33
C ASP A 31 1.49 31.48 18.17
N SER A 32 1.24 31.88 16.92
CA SER A 32 0.38 33.03 16.59
C SER A 32 -1.12 32.72 16.58
N GLY A 33 -1.52 31.45 16.77
CA GLY A 33 -2.88 30.96 16.55
C GLY A 33 -3.28 30.86 15.07
N GLN A 34 -2.35 31.15 14.14
CA GLN A 34 -2.45 30.88 12.72
C GLN A 34 -1.27 30.01 12.30
N LEU A 35 -1.55 28.95 11.54
CA LEU A 35 -0.51 28.14 10.90
C LEU A 35 0.24 28.97 9.87
N ARG A 36 1.57 28.99 9.96
CA ARG A 36 2.47 29.68 9.03
C ARG A 36 3.80 28.93 8.94
N PRO A 37 4.45 28.89 7.76
CA PRO A 37 5.83 28.39 7.64
C PRO A 37 6.77 28.98 8.68
N LEU A 38 7.67 28.16 9.21
CA LEU A 38 8.92 28.68 9.79
C LEU A 38 9.76 29.29 8.65
N VAL A 39 10.36 30.46 8.88
CA VAL A 39 11.18 31.15 7.86
C VAL A 39 12.41 31.81 8.46
N TRP A 40 13.53 31.80 7.75
CA TRP A 40 14.68 32.65 8.06
C TRP A 40 14.37 34.15 7.88
N ASP A 41 14.81 35.00 8.82
CA ASP A 41 14.74 36.46 8.65
C ASP A 41 15.82 36.97 7.69
N THR A 42 15.47 37.05 6.40
CA THR A 42 16.35 37.50 5.32
C THR A 42 16.67 39.01 5.35
N SER A 43 16.13 39.79 6.30
CA SER A 43 16.38 41.24 6.38
C SER A 43 17.75 41.60 6.95
N HIS A 44 18.42 40.67 7.65
CA HIS A 44 19.72 40.88 8.29
C HIS A 44 20.93 40.64 7.36
N GLY A 45 20.70 40.31 6.09
CA GLY A 45 21.73 39.87 5.14
C GLY A 45 21.82 38.34 5.06
N PRO A 46 22.91 37.78 4.50
CA PRO A 46 23.05 36.34 4.36
C PRO A 46 23.06 35.61 5.71
N ILE A 47 22.31 34.52 5.81
CA ILE A 47 22.33 33.62 6.97
C ILE A 47 23.74 33.01 7.08
N PRO A 48 24.41 33.07 8.24
CA PRO A 48 25.75 32.53 8.40
C PRO A 48 25.72 31.00 8.48
N VAL A 49 26.65 30.36 7.78
CA VAL A 49 26.89 28.91 7.84
C VAL A 49 28.17 28.65 8.61
N TYR A 50 28.13 27.70 9.54
CA TYR A 50 29.27 27.24 10.33
C TYR A 50 29.54 25.77 10.00
N VAL A 51 30.71 25.51 9.44
CA VAL A 51 31.13 24.18 8.98
C VAL A 51 32.02 23.47 10.00
N ASP A 52 31.94 22.16 10.04
CA ASP A 52 32.74 21.31 10.92
C ASP A 52 34.22 21.23 10.49
N GLY A 53 35.04 20.68 11.38
CA GLY A 53 36.43 20.33 11.14
C GLY A 53 36.61 18.84 10.86
N GLY A 54 37.50 18.19 11.60
CA GLY A 54 37.90 16.79 11.37
C GLY A 54 39.12 16.62 10.44
N GLY A 55 39.48 15.35 10.18
CA GLY A 55 40.67 15.00 9.38
C GLY A 55 40.40 14.79 7.88
N ALA A 56 39.19 14.39 7.53
CA ALA A 56 38.66 14.20 6.18
C ALA A 56 37.13 14.21 6.26
N PHE A 57 36.44 14.45 5.14
CA PHE A 57 34.99 14.17 5.06
C PHE A 57 34.76 12.69 4.76
N THR A 58 35.66 12.07 3.98
CA THR A 58 35.68 10.63 3.71
C THR A 58 37.12 10.15 3.68
N TYR A 59 37.44 9.03 4.32
CA TYR A 59 38.72 8.34 4.15
C TYR A 59 38.65 7.28 3.05
N ASP A 60 39.78 7.01 2.40
CA ASP A 60 39.98 5.86 1.52
C ASP A 60 39.92 4.56 2.35
N PHE A 61 39.91 3.40 1.68
CA PHE A 61 39.82 2.06 2.29
C PHE A 61 40.91 1.72 3.33
N ASP A 62 41.98 2.52 3.42
CA ASP A 62 43.00 2.39 4.47
C ASP A 62 42.61 3.04 5.82
N GLY A 63 41.49 3.79 5.84
CA GLY A 63 40.96 4.47 7.03
C GLY A 63 41.79 5.67 7.51
N VAL A 64 42.76 6.15 6.73
CA VAL A 64 43.68 7.22 7.13
C VAL A 64 44.04 8.22 6.03
N THR A 65 43.93 7.84 4.75
CA THR A 65 44.17 8.73 3.61
C THR A 65 42.87 9.47 3.29
N PRO A 66 42.81 10.82 3.33
CA PRO A 66 41.62 11.56 2.93
C PRO A 66 41.27 11.30 1.46
N PHE A 67 40.09 10.75 1.22
CA PHE A 67 39.51 10.59 -0.12
C PHE A 67 38.81 11.88 -0.56
N LEU A 68 37.94 12.42 0.30
CA LEU A 68 37.45 13.81 0.22
C LEU A 68 37.90 14.55 1.49
N THR A 69 38.56 15.70 1.33
CA THR A 69 39.04 16.51 2.46
C THR A 69 37.95 17.43 2.99
N ILE A 70 38.16 17.97 4.20
CA ILE A 70 37.26 18.97 4.80
C ILE A 70 37.22 20.26 3.97
N GLU A 71 38.33 20.67 3.34
CA GLU A 71 38.33 21.78 2.38
C GLU A 71 37.40 21.50 1.20
N ARG A 72 37.42 20.27 0.66
CA ARG A 72 36.53 19.90 -0.45
C ARG A 72 35.07 19.83 -0.01
N ALA A 73 34.78 19.30 1.18
CA ALA A 73 33.43 19.36 1.75
C ALA A 73 32.94 20.81 1.96
N ASN A 74 33.83 21.72 2.36
CA ASN A 74 33.52 23.15 2.46
C ASN A 74 33.24 23.82 1.10
N GLU A 75 33.94 23.41 0.03
CA GLU A 75 33.63 23.85 -1.34
C GLU A 75 32.24 23.34 -1.79
N ILE A 76 31.90 22.09 -1.49
CA ILE A 76 30.59 21.49 -1.79
C ILE A 76 29.49 22.18 -0.98
N THR A 77 29.72 22.44 0.31
CA THR A 77 28.80 23.19 1.17
C THR A 77 28.55 24.60 0.64
N ALA A 78 29.62 25.31 0.23
CA ALA A 78 29.48 26.64 -0.38
C ALA A 78 28.67 26.59 -1.68
N PHE A 79 28.97 25.63 -2.56
CA PHE A 79 28.23 25.42 -3.81
C PHE A 79 26.74 25.16 -3.55
N ALA A 80 26.39 24.25 -2.63
CA ALA A 80 25.01 23.89 -2.32
C ALA A 80 24.20 25.08 -1.76
N PHE A 81 24.79 25.90 -0.88
CA PHE A 81 24.14 27.14 -0.44
C PHE A 81 24.07 28.22 -1.53
N ASP A 82 25.05 28.27 -2.44
CA ASP A 82 25.04 29.19 -3.60
C ASP A 82 23.92 28.85 -4.59
N GLN A 83 23.54 27.58 -4.75
CA GLN A 83 22.38 27.17 -5.57
C GLN A 83 21.09 27.83 -5.07
N TRP A 84 20.71 27.57 -3.81
CA TRP A 84 19.55 28.19 -3.17
C TRP A 84 19.63 29.73 -3.13
N SER A 85 20.83 30.27 -2.90
CA SER A 85 21.08 31.72 -2.86
C SER A 85 21.04 32.39 -4.23
N SER A 86 21.22 31.66 -5.33
CA SER A 86 21.24 32.23 -6.68
C SER A 86 19.85 32.42 -7.28
N VAL A 87 18.80 31.82 -6.70
CA VAL A 87 17.43 31.87 -7.23
C VAL A 87 16.91 33.32 -7.30
N PRO A 88 16.68 33.89 -8.50
CA PRO A 88 16.41 35.32 -8.65
C PRO A 88 15.07 35.79 -8.07
N THR A 89 14.12 34.87 -7.91
CA THR A 89 12.78 35.13 -7.36
C THR A 89 12.73 35.00 -5.84
N SER A 90 13.81 34.55 -5.19
CA SER A 90 13.95 34.39 -3.74
C SER A 90 14.82 35.47 -3.10
N THR A 91 14.49 35.88 -1.86
CA THR A 91 15.32 36.75 -1.00
C THR A 91 16.31 35.97 -0.13
N PHE A 92 16.20 34.64 -0.04
CA PHE A 92 17.09 33.80 0.75
C PHE A 92 18.53 33.90 0.28
N ARG A 93 19.49 34.11 1.19
CA ARG A 93 20.93 34.10 0.92
C ARG A 93 21.64 33.48 2.10
N ALA A 94 22.61 32.61 1.89
CA ALA A 94 23.46 32.05 2.93
C ALA A 94 24.93 32.02 2.48
N GLN A 95 25.87 32.02 3.44
CA GLN A 95 27.30 31.93 3.13
C GLN A 95 28.10 31.38 4.33
N ILE A 96 29.21 30.69 4.06
CA ILE A 96 30.14 30.24 5.11
C ILE A 96 30.73 31.47 5.82
N ALA A 97 30.49 31.54 7.14
CA ALA A 97 30.87 32.65 8.01
C ALA A 97 31.96 32.26 9.04
N GLY A 98 32.27 30.97 9.17
CA GLY A 98 33.29 30.45 10.07
C GLY A 98 33.17 28.94 10.24
N THR A 99 33.86 28.39 11.24
CA THR A 99 33.77 26.97 11.62
C THR A 99 33.03 26.79 12.95
N ILE A 100 32.49 25.60 13.18
CA ILE A 100 31.90 25.19 14.48
C ILE A 100 32.91 25.43 15.60
N ALA A 101 34.16 24.99 15.40
CA ALA A 101 35.28 25.22 16.32
C ALA A 101 35.49 26.68 16.73
N SER A 102 35.25 27.63 15.83
CA SER A 102 35.38 29.07 16.12
C SER A 102 34.27 29.64 17.02
N LYS A 103 33.17 28.88 17.19
CA LYS A 103 31.98 29.27 17.96
C LYS A 103 31.83 28.50 19.27
N THR A 104 31.99 27.18 19.21
CA THR A 104 31.76 26.28 20.35
C THR A 104 33.06 25.80 21.00
N GLY A 105 34.18 25.84 20.25
CA GLY A 105 35.45 25.21 20.64
C GLY A 105 35.56 23.72 20.25
N ILE A 106 34.51 23.14 19.67
CA ILE A 106 34.50 21.75 19.19
C ILE A 106 35.20 21.69 17.83
N ALA A 107 36.35 21.03 17.77
CA ALA A 107 37.20 20.99 16.57
C ALA A 107 36.72 20.01 15.48
N ASP A 108 35.88 19.05 15.87
CA ASP A 108 35.43 17.89 15.09
C ASP A 108 34.18 17.33 15.79
N VAL A 109 33.05 17.22 15.09
CA VAL A 109 31.83 16.63 15.64
C VAL A 109 31.73 15.16 15.22
N THR A 110 31.50 14.30 16.20
CA THR A 110 31.49 12.83 16.10
C THR A 110 30.32 12.29 16.92
N ALA A 111 29.97 11.01 16.77
CA ALA A 111 28.95 10.36 17.60
C ALA A 111 29.10 10.64 19.12
N ALA A 112 30.34 10.68 19.61
CA ALA A 112 30.66 10.87 21.02
C ALA A 112 30.34 12.27 21.58
N ASN A 113 30.27 13.31 20.73
CA ASN A 113 30.01 14.70 21.13
C ASN A 113 28.88 15.40 20.34
N ALA A 114 28.22 14.74 19.39
CA ALA A 114 27.09 15.30 18.61
C ALA A 114 25.96 15.86 19.49
N GLY A 115 25.75 15.28 20.68
CA GLY A 115 24.82 15.77 21.69
C GLY A 115 25.15 17.14 22.29
N GLU A 116 26.38 17.64 22.12
CA GLU A 116 26.80 19.01 22.50
C GLU A 116 26.36 20.06 21.46
N VAL A 117 25.96 19.63 20.25
CA VAL A 117 25.37 20.49 19.21
C VAL A 117 23.84 20.37 19.24
N TYR A 118 23.28 19.19 18.93
CA TYR A 118 21.84 18.93 18.71
C TYR A 118 20.89 19.05 19.93
N ASN A 119 21.41 19.40 21.11
CA ASN A 119 20.60 19.61 22.33
C ASN A 119 20.81 21.02 22.92
N VAL A 120 21.46 21.92 22.19
CA VAL A 120 21.89 23.24 22.66
C VAL A 120 21.52 24.27 21.60
N GLU A 121 21.02 25.44 22.02
CA GLU A 121 20.85 26.60 21.14
C GLU A 121 22.26 27.21 20.93
N ASN A 122 22.97 26.79 19.87
CA ASN A 122 24.31 27.23 19.52
C ASN A 122 24.31 28.67 18.96
N GLY A 123 23.19 29.13 18.43
CA GLY A 123 22.92 30.49 18.00
C GLY A 123 22.74 30.66 16.50
N TYR A 124 22.48 31.90 16.08
CA TYR A 124 21.98 32.21 14.74
C TYR A 124 22.88 31.71 13.60
N GLY A 125 22.36 30.78 12.80
CA GLY A 125 23.01 30.23 11.61
C GLY A 125 22.69 28.77 11.30
N PHE A 126 23.27 28.29 10.21
CA PHE A 126 23.32 26.86 9.86
C PHE A 126 24.55 26.20 10.49
N TRP A 127 24.40 24.99 10.99
CA TRP A 127 25.47 24.17 11.56
C TRP A 127 25.61 22.90 10.73
N VAL A 128 26.70 22.80 9.96
CA VAL A 128 26.94 21.70 8.99
C VAL A 128 28.02 20.78 9.53
N LEU A 129 27.62 19.56 9.87
CA LEU A 129 28.41 18.48 10.46
C LEU A 129 28.86 17.49 9.39
N TYR A 130 30.07 16.97 9.52
CA TYR A 130 30.70 16.07 8.55
C TYR A 130 30.91 14.68 9.15
N ASP A 131 29.88 13.82 9.09
CA ASP A 131 29.88 12.49 9.69
C ASP A 131 30.75 11.52 8.90
N THR A 132 32.03 11.49 9.22
CA THR A 132 33.09 10.90 8.38
C THR A 132 32.92 9.39 8.15
N ASP A 133 32.36 8.68 9.12
CA ASP A 133 32.18 7.22 9.13
C ASP A 133 30.72 6.76 9.33
N GLY A 134 29.78 7.70 9.28
CA GLY A 134 28.35 7.46 9.49
C GLY A 134 27.97 7.18 10.95
N SER A 135 28.88 7.39 11.91
CA SER A 135 28.64 7.10 13.32
C SER A 135 27.65 8.06 13.98
N ILE A 136 27.54 9.31 13.55
CA ILE A 136 26.49 10.22 14.06
C ILE A 136 25.11 9.68 13.67
N LEU A 137 24.96 9.19 12.44
CA LEU A 137 23.72 8.54 12.01
C LEU A 137 23.42 7.25 12.81
N GLU A 138 24.38 6.32 12.90
CA GLU A 138 24.16 5.02 13.56
C GLU A 138 24.02 5.12 15.09
N GLU A 139 24.91 5.86 15.76
CA GLU A 139 25.01 5.85 17.22
C GLU A 139 24.17 6.95 17.90
N TYR A 140 24.04 8.13 17.27
CA TYR A 140 23.29 9.25 17.86
C TYR A 140 21.83 9.31 17.37
N PHE A 141 21.59 9.18 16.07
CA PHE A 141 20.22 9.14 15.53
C PHE A 141 19.57 7.75 15.56
N GLY A 142 20.36 6.67 15.62
CA GLY A 142 19.85 5.30 15.62
C GLY A 142 19.36 4.83 14.25
N VAL A 143 19.90 5.41 13.17
CA VAL A 143 19.48 5.15 11.78
C VAL A 143 20.64 4.54 10.98
N PRO A 144 20.42 3.62 10.02
CA PRO A 144 21.53 2.94 9.35
C PRO A 144 22.29 3.88 8.42
N ARG A 145 23.62 4.00 8.58
CA ARG A 145 24.47 4.82 7.67
C ARG A 145 24.48 4.32 6.23
N ASP A 146 24.18 3.04 6.00
CA ASP A 146 24.07 2.46 4.66
C ASP A 146 22.73 2.78 3.98
N ALA A 147 21.78 3.41 4.70
CA ALA A 147 20.43 3.74 4.21
C ALA A 147 20.09 5.25 4.25
N VAL A 148 20.82 6.05 5.04
CA VAL A 148 20.58 7.49 5.21
C VAL A 148 21.80 8.27 4.71
N LEU A 149 21.61 9.15 3.73
CA LEU A 149 22.68 9.92 3.07
C LEU A 149 22.99 11.25 3.80
N GLY A 150 22.01 11.79 4.51
CA GLY A 150 22.13 12.98 5.33
C GLY A 150 20.87 13.16 6.17
N ILE A 151 20.90 14.13 7.08
CA ILE A 151 19.71 14.62 7.79
C ILE A 151 19.89 16.12 8.01
N ALA A 152 18.87 16.93 7.71
CA ALA A 152 18.85 18.34 8.04
C ALA A 152 17.46 18.88 8.40
N PHE A 153 17.40 19.86 9.30
CA PHE A 153 16.15 20.50 9.72
C PHE A 153 16.39 21.82 10.50
N PRO A 154 15.42 22.76 10.50
CA PRO A 154 15.32 23.82 11.50
C PRO A 154 15.20 23.23 12.90
N GLU A 155 16.18 23.51 13.77
CA GLU A 155 16.25 22.99 15.13
C GLU A 155 15.59 23.93 16.14
N TRP A 156 15.80 25.24 15.98
CA TRP A 156 15.29 26.28 16.88
C TRP A 156 14.64 27.45 16.13
N ALA A 157 13.51 27.93 16.66
CA ALA A 157 12.78 29.09 16.15
C ALA A 157 12.34 30.06 17.26
N ASP A 158 12.09 31.33 16.93
CA ASP A 158 11.57 32.35 17.84
C ASP A 158 10.03 32.30 17.96
N ASP A 159 9.48 33.07 18.92
CA ASP A 159 8.04 33.15 19.18
C ASP A 159 7.23 33.91 18.10
N LYS A 160 7.85 34.20 16.95
CA LYS A 160 7.22 34.77 15.75
C LYS A 160 7.26 33.81 14.56
N GLY A 161 7.84 32.62 14.73
CA GLY A 161 8.06 31.64 13.67
C GLY A 161 9.31 31.89 12.83
N HIS A 162 10.26 32.71 13.29
CA HIS A 162 11.54 32.83 12.59
C HIS A 162 12.49 31.71 12.98
N ILE A 163 13.11 31.06 12.00
CA ILE A 163 14.19 30.11 12.22
C ILE A 163 15.39 30.90 12.77
N ILE A 164 15.92 30.41 13.89
CA ILE A 164 17.15 30.92 14.49
C ILE A 164 18.30 29.99 14.16
N GLU A 165 18.08 28.69 14.17
CA GLU A 165 19.12 27.68 14.05
C GLU A 165 18.61 26.48 13.28
N ALA A 166 19.43 25.97 12.36
CA ALA A 166 19.20 24.72 11.66
C ALA A 166 20.50 23.93 11.60
N THR A 167 20.38 22.61 11.70
CA THR A 167 21.52 21.70 11.74
C THR A 167 21.40 20.69 10.61
N ALA A 168 22.53 20.34 10.01
CA ALA A 168 22.63 19.41 8.90
C ALA A 168 23.83 18.47 9.13
N VAL A 169 23.64 17.17 9.00
CA VAL A 169 24.71 16.17 9.04
C VAL A 169 24.82 15.45 7.70
N MET A 170 26.00 15.54 7.09
CA MET A 170 26.29 14.92 5.79
C MET A 170 27.05 13.61 6.02
N ASN A 171 26.62 12.52 5.37
CA ASN A 171 27.22 11.20 5.57
C ASN A 171 28.45 10.99 4.66
N GLY A 172 29.64 11.05 5.26
CA GLY A 172 30.92 10.77 4.60
C GLY A 172 31.10 9.32 4.17
N TRP A 173 30.40 8.38 4.82
CA TRP A 173 30.40 6.95 4.47
C TRP A 173 29.67 6.66 3.15
N ALA A 174 28.69 7.50 2.78
CA ALA A 174 27.86 7.32 1.58
C ALA A 174 28.52 7.81 0.27
N VAL A 175 29.77 8.29 0.34
CA VAL A 175 30.55 8.76 -0.81
C VAL A 175 31.08 7.57 -1.62
N GLN A 176 30.74 7.54 -2.91
CA GLN A 176 31.16 6.45 -3.79
C GLN A 176 32.63 6.54 -4.19
N VAL A 177 33.26 5.39 -4.38
CA VAL A 177 34.70 5.21 -4.65
C VAL A 177 35.20 5.88 -5.95
N ASP A 178 34.29 6.15 -6.88
CA ASP A 178 34.56 6.88 -8.13
C ASP A 178 34.10 8.35 -8.08
N ASP A 179 33.41 8.80 -7.01
CA ASP A 179 33.06 10.21 -6.78
C ASP A 179 34.25 11.01 -6.22
N THR A 180 35.38 10.92 -6.90
CA THR A 180 36.67 11.53 -6.53
C THR A 180 36.67 13.07 -6.43
N GLN A 181 35.56 13.72 -6.79
CA GLN A 181 35.35 15.17 -6.65
C GLN A 181 34.16 15.51 -5.74
N GLY A 182 33.39 14.53 -5.25
CA GLY A 182 32.18 14.78 -4.47
C GLY A 182 31.07 15.48 -5.27
N ASN A 183 30.98 15.25 -6.58
CA ASN A 183 29.96 15.86 -7.44
C ASN A 183 28.59 15.19 -7.28
N ARG A 184 28.54 13.88 -6.98
CA ARG A 184 27.27 13.17 -6.73
C ARG A 184 26.82 13.36 -5.29
N ILE A 185 27.72 13.36 -4.32
CA ILE A 185 27.37 13.71 -2.93
C ILE A 185 26.93 15.19 -2.78
N ALA A 186 27.32 16.09 -3.70
CA ALA A 186 26.80 17.46 -3.75
C ALA A 186 25.27 17.53 -3.93
N GLY A 187 24.65 16.51 -4.55
CA GLY A 187 23.19 16.37 -4.62
C GLY A 187 22.57 16.28 -3.22
N VAL A 188 23.14 15.43 -2.37
CA VAL A 188 22.73 15.26 -0.95
C VAL A 188 22.89 16.58 -0.19
N PHE A 189 24.04 17.25 -0.29
CA PHE A 189 24.25 18.53 0.39
C PHE A 189 23.21 19.57 -0.02
N THR A 190 22.89 19.67 -1.31
CA THR A 190 21.92 20.64 -1.83
C THR A 190 20.49 20.32 -1.38
N HIS A 191 20.11 19.04 -1.41
CA HIS A 191 18.82 18.53 -0.92
C HIS A 191 18.61 18.81 0.57
N GLU A 192 19.55 18.37 1.41
CA GLU A 192 19.47 18.53 2.87
C GLU A 192 19.49 20.02 3.28
N PHE A 193 20.24 20.87 2.59
CA PHE A 193 20.17 22.31 2.86
C PHE A 193 18.80 22.89 2.49
N GLY A 194 18.09 22.33 1.50
CA GLY A 194 16.68 22.60 1.28
C GLY A 194 15.84 22.35 2.53
N HIS A 195 16.00 21.17 3.17
CA HIS A 195 15.34 20.88 4.45
C HIS A 195 15.71 21.85 5.56
N ALA A 196 16.98 22.20 5.73
CA ALA A 196 17.42 23.22 6.70
C ALA A 196 16.81 24.62 6.43
N ILE A 197 16.45 24.92 5.18
CA ILE A 197 15.78 26.15 4.74
C ILE A 197 14.24 26.08 4.97
N ASN A 198 13.76 25.00 5.58
CA ASN A 198 12.35 24.64 5.80
C ASN A 198 11.60 24.21 4.53
N LEU A 199 12.33 23.82 3.48
CA LEU A 199 11.73 23.13 2.35
C LEU A 199 11.49 21.67 2.70
N SER A 200 10.50 21.16 2.02
CA SER A 200 10.09 19.79 2.10
C SER A 200 10.43 19.07 0.79
N HIS A 201 10.32 17.74 0.75
CA HIS A 201 10.49 16.99 -0.50
C HIS A 201 9.57 17.47 -1.63
N SER A 202 9.69 16.98 -2.85
CA SER A 202 8.63 17.12 -3.86
C SER A 202 8.58 15.89 -4.77
N GLN A 203 7.52 15.81 -5.58
CA GLN A 203 7.37 14.76 -6.57
C GLN A 203 6.86 15.40 -7.87
N VAL A 204 7.74 15.46 -8.86
CA VAL A 204 7.44 15.92 -10.22
C VAL A 204 7.92 14.88 -11.23
N ASN A 205 9.22 14.58 -11.25
CA ASN A 205 9.82 13.68 -12.23
C ASN A 205 10.62 12.54 -11.58
N GLY A 206 10.96 12.62 -10.29
CA GLY A 206 11.74 11.60 -9.60
C GLY A 206 11.27 10.15 -9.74
N PRO A 207 9.96 9.81 -9.70
CA PRO A 207 9.50 8.44 -9.94
C PRO A 207 9.79 7.97 -11.37
N MET A 208 9.73 8.87 -12.36
CA MET A 208 10.11 8.56 -13.74
C MET A 208 11.63 8.38 -13.88
N VAL A 209 12.41 9.24 -13.23
CA VAL A 209 13.88 9.23 -13.32
C VAL A 209 14.50 8.01 -12.62
N TYR A 210 14.01 7.62 -11.43
CA TYR A 210 14.62 6.55 -10.64
C TYR A 210 13.83 5.23 -10.59
N GLN A 211 12.50 5.29 -10.67
CA GLN A 211 11.62 4.18 -10.26
C GLN A 211 10.83 3.54 -11.42
N SER A 212 10.95 4.05 -12.64
CA SER A 212 10.14 3.63 -13.79
C SER A 212 10.80 2.56 -14.65
N TYR A 213 10.13 1.40 -14.79
CA TYR A 213 10.58 0.24 -15.57
C TYR A 213 9.56 -0.12 -16.64
N THR A 214 9.96 -0.82 -17.72
CA THR A 214 9.03 -1.21 -18.80
C THR A 214 7.88 -2.10 -18.33
N TYR A 215 8.05 -2.87 -17.25
CA TYR A 215 7.03 -3.69 -16.61
C TYR A 215 6.24 -2.98 -15.50
N ALA A 216 6.71 -1.81 -15.04
CA ALA A 216 6.09 -0.97 -14.02
C ALA A 216 6.40 0.51 -14.32
N PRO A 217 5.82 1.09 -15.39
CA PRO A 217 6.22 2.40 -15.85
C PRO A 217 5.42 3.53 -15.19
N TYR A 218 6.09 4.66 -14.95
CA TYR A 218 5.48 5.95 -14.65
C TYR A 218 5.33 6.80 -15.93
N GLN A 219 4.51 7.86 -15.86
CA GLN A 219 4.19 8.74 -16.98
C GLN A 219 4.24 10.21 -16.56
N PRO A 220 4.55 11.16 -17.47
CA PRO A 220 4.54 12.59 -17.17
C PRO A 220 3.11 13.16 -17.26
N GLY A 221 2.22 12.62 -16.44
CA GLY A 221 0.77 12.84 -16.55
C GLY A 221 -0.01 11.56 -16.24
N VAL A 222 -1.31 11.58 -16.53
CA VAL A 222 -2.22 10.48 -16.22
C VAL A 222 -1.88 9.21 -17.00
N LYS A 223 -1.84 8.08 -16.30
CA LYS A 223 -1.59 6.74 -16.83
C LYS A 223 -2.54 6.40 -17.98
N GLY A 224 -1.98 5.99 -19.12
CA GLY A 224 -2.73 5.65 -20.33
C GLY A 224 -3.11 6.84 -21.22
N CYS A 225 -3.03 8.08 -20.72
CA CYS A 225 -3.30 9.30 -21.49
C CYS A 225 -2.04 9.86 -22.16
N VAL A 226 -0.87 9.60 -21.58
CA VAL A 226 0.46 9.98 -22.09
C VAL A 226 1.41 8.78 -22.13
N ALA A 227 2.45 8.86 -22.97
CA ALA A 227 3.44 7.79 -23.11
C ALA A 227 4.36 7.71 -21.87
N PRO A 228 4.76 6.49 -21.45
CA PRO A 228 5.64 6.31 -20.30
C PRO A 228 7.07 6.77 -20.53
N VAL A 229 7.66 7.35 -19.48
CA VAL A 229 9.08 7.70 -19.38
C VAL A 229 9.71 6.79 -18.33
N HIS A 230 10.90 6.29 -18.62
CA HIS A 230 11.59 5.23 -17.89
C HIS A 230 12.82 5.79 -17.16
N ARG A 231 13.39 5.04 -16.20
CA ARG A 231 14.56 5.50 -15.45
C ARG A 231 15.74 5.89 -16.36
N TYR A 232 16.51 6.89 -15.94
CA TYR A 232 17.52 7.56 -16.79
C TYR A 232 18.62 6.61 -17.31
N ASP A 233 18.94 5.58 -16.54
CA ASP A 233 19.95 4.55 -16.80
C ASP A 233 19.36 3.22 -17.31
N TYR A 234 18.11 3.22 -17.79
CA TYR A 234 17.48 1.98 -18.28
C TYR A 234 18.24 1.41 -19.50
N PRO A 235 18.52 0.08 -19.56
CA PRO A 235 19.38 -0.49 -20.59
C PRO A 235 18.88 -0.30 -22.04
N ASP A 236 19.82 0.04 -22.92
CA ASP A 236 19.61 0.17 -24.36
C ASP A 236 18.98 -1.07 -25.00
N GLY A 237 18.15 -0.86 -26.01
CA GLY A 237 17.57 -1.93 -26.85
C GLY A 237 16.37 -2.66 -26.24
N LEU A 238 16.00 -2.38 -25.00
CA LEU A 238 14.82 -2.96 -24.32
C LEU A 238 13.50 -2.21 -24.56
N GLY A 239 13.46 -1.27 -25.51
CA GLY A 239 12.24 -0.55 -25.90
C GLY A 239 11.79 0.56 -24.94
N ALA A 240 12.62 0.92 -23.95
CA ALA A 240 12.36 2.02 -23.03
C ALA A 240 12.56 3.40 -23.68
N THR A 241 12.02 4.43 -23.01
CA THR A 241 12.30 5.84 -23.27
C THR A 241 12.86 6.45 -21.99
N PRO A 242 14.18 6.49 -21.81
CA PRO A 242 14.81 7.01 -20.59
C PRO A 242 14.51 8.49 -20.36
N ALA A 243 14.37 8.88 -19.09
CA ALA A 243 14.30 10.27 -18.65
C ALA A 243 15.64 10.98 -18.86
N ASP A 244 15.60 12.28 -19.10
CA ASP A 244 16.77 13.14 -18.94
C ASP A 244 17.01 13.35 -17.43
N PRO A 245 18.16 12.98 -16.85
CA PRO A 245 18.42 13.19 -15.44
C PRO A 245 18.45 14.68 -15.05
N ALA A 246 18.70 15.60 -15.98
CA ALA A 246 18.64 17.05 -15.74
C ALA A 246 17.21 17.58 -15.47
N THR A 247 16.21 16.70 -15.59
CA THR A 247 14.80 16.99 -15.38
C THR A 247 14.33 16.60 -13.96
N LEU A 248 15.26 16.15 -13.10
CA LEU A 248 15.02 15.67 -11.75
C LEU A 248 15.08 16.81 -10.72
N GLU A 249 13.98 17.01 -10.00
CA GLU A 249 13.87 17.99 -8.91
C GLU A 249 14.84 17.69 -7.75
N THR A 250 15.53 18.73 -7.25
CA THR A 250 16.47 18.63 -6.12
C THR A 250 15.80 18.00 -4.91
N MET A 251 14.57 18.41 -4.61
CA MET A 251 13.83 17.95 -3.42
C MET A 251 13.19 16.55 -3.57
N PHE A 252 13.45 15.77 -4.62
CA PHE A 252 12.97 14.38 -4.67
C PHE A 252 13.66 13.51 -3.59
N PRO A 253 12.92 12.75 -2.75
CA PRO A 253 13.44 12.06 -1.54
C PRO A 253 14.46 10.95 -1.76
N PHE A 254 14.79 10.60 -3.02
CA PHE A 254 15.78 9.57 -3.33
C PHE A 254 16.90 10.15 -4.17
N ILE A 255 18.13 9.81 -3.81
CA ILE A 255 19.35 10.23 -4.48
C ILE A 255 20.20 8.99 -4.73
N ASP A 256 20.49 8.68 -5.98
CA ASP A 256 21.36 7.57 -6.37
C ASP A 256 22.81 8.07 -6.48
N THR A 257 23.59 7.99 -5.40
CA THR A 257 24.98 8.51 -5.37
C THR A 257 25.95 7.74 -6.27
N TRP A 258 25.53 6.63 -6.90
CA TRP A 258 26.27 5.93 -7.95
C TRP A 258 26.10 6.58 -9.33
N GLY A 259 24.96 7.24 -9.55
CA GLY A 259 24.52 7.76 -10.84
C GLY A 259 24.76 9.25 -11.07
N ASN A 260 24.81 9.67 -12.34
CA ASN A 260 24.91 11.09 -12.68
C ASN A 260 23.63 11.88 -12.33
N ALA A 261 22.49 11.22 -12.10
CA ALA A 261 21.26 11.87 -11.62
C ALA A 261 21.45 12.56 -10.25
N ALA A 262 22.33 12.08 -9.38
CA ALA A 262 22.67 12.76 -8.13
C ALA A 262 23.48 14.05 -8.34
N GLU A 263 24.29 14.16 -9.40
CA GLU A 263 24.95 15.41 -9.78
C GLU A 263 23.95 16.42 -10.36
N GLU A 264 22.92 15.96 -11.07
CA GLU A 264 21.83 16.82 -11.55
C GLU A 264 20.95 17.33 -10.40
N GLN A 265 20.63 16.52 -9.39
CA GLN A 265 19.95 16.97 -8.15
C GLN A 265 20.69 18.06 -7.38
N SER A 266 21.99 18.25 -7.62
CA SER A 266 22.78 19.32 -6.99
C SER A 266 22.48 20.73 -7.53
N LYS A 267 21.50 20.89 -8.44
CA LYS A 267 21.19 22.15 -9.12
C LYS A 267 19.77 22.63 -8.83
N VAL A 268 19.64 23.87 -8.36
CA VAL A 268 18.34 24.50 -8.09
C VAL A 268 17.90 25.30 -9.32
N ASP A 269 17.66 24.61 -10.43
CA ASP A 269 17.26 25.19 -11.73
C ASP A 269 15.91 24.69 -12.27
N ASN A 270 15.37 23.58 -11.76
CA ASN A 270 14.03 23.11 -12.07
C ASN A 270 12.94 24.10 -11.57
N PRO A 271 11.82 24.26 -12.29
CA PRO A 271 10.76 25.21 -11.89
C PRO A 271 10.11 24.89 -10.54
N ASP A 272 10.10 23.63 -10.11
CA ASP A 272 9.58 23.18 -8.83
C ASP A 272 10.45 23.64 -7.65
N ASP A 273 11.76 23.37 -7.69
CA ASP A 273 12.71 23.80 -6.65
C ASP A 273 12.74 25.34 -6.54
N ILE A 274 12.72 26.04 -7.69
CA ILE A 274 12.59 27.51 -7.74
C ILE A 274 11.26 27.96 -7.12
N ALA A 275 10.15 27.24 -7.33
CA ALA A 275 8.86 27.57 -6.72
C ALA A 275 8.90 27.40 -5.21
N GLY A 276 9.44 26.28 -4.71
CA GLY A 276 9.55 25.97 -3.28
C GLY A 276 10.25 27.10 -2.51
N ILE A 277 11.48 27.42 -2.89
CA ILE A 277 12.25 28.48 -2.21
C ILE A 277 11.62 29.87 -2.37
N SER A 278 11.03 30.17 -3.53
CA SER A 278 10.39 31.47 -3.79
C SER A 278 9.05 31.62 -3.08
N ASN A 279 8.37 30.52 -2.73
CA ASN A 279 7.15 30.53 -1.93
C ASN A 279 7.43 30.88 -0.46
N LEU A 280 8.54 30.39 0.10
CA LEU A 280 8.96 30.72 1.48
C LEU A 280 9.61 32.11 1.59
N TYR A 281 10.44 32.49 0.61
CA TYR A 281 11.25 33.72 0.63
C TYR A 281 10.98 34.63 -0.58
N PRO A 282 9.73 35.04 -0.85
CA PRO A 282 9.37 35.73 -2.08
C PRO A 282 10.04 37.10 -2.21
N THR A 283 10.69 37.34 -3.35
CA THR A 283 10.98 38.72 -3.78
C THR A 283 9.67 39.47 -4.04
N ALA A 284 9.69 40.79 -3.86
CA ALA A 284 8.53 41.65 -4.11
C ALA A 284 7.97 41.56 -5.55
N ALA A 285 8.77 41.06 -6.51
CA ALA A 285 8.35 40.87 -7.90
C ALA A 285 7.71 39.50 -8.17
N TYR A 286 8.06 38.45 -7.42
CA TYR A 286 7.74 37.04 -7.75
C TYR A 286 6.27 36.80 -8.11
N ALA A 287 5.35 37.13 -7.20
CA ALA A 287 3.92 36.96 -7.42
C ALA A 287 3.37 37.80 -8.59
N SER A 288 4.00 38.95 -8.90
CA SER A 288 3.57 39.84 -9.99
C SER A 288 4.12 39.47 -11.37
N THR A 289 5.16 38.63 -11.44
CA THR A 289 5.84 38.25 -12.68
C THR A 289 5.61 36.79 -13.09
N ARG A 290 5.01 35.98 -12.22
CA ARG A 290 4.65 34.58 -12.47
C ARG A 290 3.14 34.37 -12.51
N GLY A 291 2.70 33.27 -13.11
CA GLY A 291 1.33 32.78 -12.99
C GLY A 291 1.20 31.77 -11.85
N SER A 292 -0.03 31.57 -11.39
CA SER A 292 -0.37 30.56 -10.38
C SER A 292 -1.66 29.83 -10.74
N ILE A 293 -1.83 28.63 -10.20
CA ILE A 293 -3.10 27.88 -10.22
C ILE A 293 -3.41 27.46 -8.78
N SER A 294 -4.62 27.74 -8.30
CA SER A 294 -5.11 27.28 -7.00
C SER A 294 -6.39 26.47 -7.19
N GLY A 295 -6.66 25.56 -6.27
CA GLY A 295 -7.85 24.72 -6.34
C GLY A 295 -8.15 24.03 -5.01
N VAL A 296 -9.19 23.21 -5.04
CA VAL A 296 -9.56 22.30 -3.96
C VAL A 296 -9.85 20.94 -4.58
N LEU A 297 -9.23 19.89 -4.03
CA LEU A 297 -9.57 18.50 -4.32
C LEU A 297 -10.70 18.05 -3.40
N HIS A 298 -11.78 17.53 -4.01
CA HIS A 298 -12.90 16.93 -3.30
C HIS A 298 -13.00 15.43 -3.60
N LEU A 299 -13.54 14.67 -2.65
CA LEU A 299 -14.06 13.34 -2.89
C LEU A 299 -15.22 13.37 -3.90
N LYS A 300 -15.57 12.21 -4.44
CA LYS A 300 -16.66 12.00 -5.42
C LYS A 300 -18.07 12.45 -5.00
N ASP A 301 -18.26 12.90 -3.76
CA ASP A 301 -19.47 13.57 -3.30
C ASP A 301 -19.54 15.08 -3.71
N GLY A 302 -18.43 15.64 -4.21
CA GLY A 302 -18.30 17.02 -4.65
C GLY A 302 -18.23 18.07 -3.54
N THR A 303 -18.02 17.66 -2.29
CA THR A 303 -18.10 18.55 -1.11
C THR A 303 -17.11 18.25 0.02
N THR A 304 -16.72 16.99 0.21
CA THR A 304 -15.75 16.59 1.23
C THR A 304 -14.35 16.80 0.67
N GLU A 305 -13.59 17.73 1.25
CA GLU A 305 -12.21 17.99 0.87
C GLU A 305 -11.28 16.80 1.17
N TYR A 306 -10.23 16.60 0.38
CA TYR A 306 -9.28 15.50 0.56
C TYR A 306 -7.81 15.96 0.49
N SER A 307 -7.09 15.80 1.60
CA SER A 307 -5.64 16.02 1.68
C SER A 307 -4.86 14.76 1.28
N GLY A 308 -3.54 14.85 1.18
CA GLY A 308 -2.71 13.64 0.99
C GLY A 308 -2.23 13.37 -0.44
N ILE A 309 -2.64 14.19 -1.41
CA ILE A 309 -2.48 13.91 -2.86
C ILE A 309 -1.56 14.94 -3.52
N ASN A 310 -0.76 14.46 -4.49
CA ASN A 310 0.11 15.30 -5.31
C ASN A 310 -0.69 15.89 -6.48
N ILE A 311 -0.52 17.19 -6.70
CA ILE A 311 -1.13 17.94 -7.80
C ILE A 311 -0.02 18.56 -8.63
N VAL A 312 0.11 18.17 -9.90
CA VAL A 312 1.20 18.64 -10.77
C VAL A 312 0.64 19.43 -11.94
N ALA A 313 1.17 20.62 -12.19
CA ALA A 313 0.94 21.38 -13.41
C ALA A 313 2.11 21.13 -14.37
N ARG A 314 1.84 20.60 -15.57
CA ARG A 314 2.84 20.34 -16.62
C ARG A 314 2.57 21.17 -17.86
N ASN A 315 3.59 21.83 -18.41
CA ASN A 315 3.48 22.57 -19.67
C ASN A 315 3.22 21.60 -20.82
N VAL A 316 2.15 21.83 -21.59
CA VAL A 316 1.74 20.96 -22.71
C VAL A 316 2.80 20.80 -23.80
N ASN A 317 3.77 21.70 -23.88
CA ASN A 317 4.89 21.66 -24.83
C ASN A 317 6.21 21.16 -24.21
N ASN A 318 6.27 20.97 -22.89
CA ASN A 318 7.47 20.55 -22.16
C ASN A 318 7.09 19.83 -20.85
N LEU A 319 6.51 18.64 -20.96
CA LEU A 319 5.89 17.92 -19.84
C LEU A 319 6.87 17.56 -18.70
N MET A 320 8.17 17.43 -19.01
CA MET A 320 9.24 17.12 -18.05
C MET A 320 9.91 18.39 -17.51
N GLY A 321 10.39 19.28 -18.40
CA GLY A 321 11.25 20.42 -18.02
C GLY A 321 10.52 21.73 -17.71
N ASP A 322 9.19 21.78 -17.76
CA ASP A 322 8.39 22.92 -17.28
C ASP A 322 7.16 22.40 -16.54
N ALA A 323 7.42 21.91 -15.32
CA ALA A 323 6.44 21.33 -14.42
C ALA A 323 6.67 21.79 -12.97
N VAL A 324 5.60 21.92 -12.21
CA VAL A 324 5.60 22.33 -10.79
C VAL A 324 4.51 21.54 -10.05
N SER A 325 4.84 21.02 -8.87
CA SER A 325 3.95 20.32 -7.95
C SER A 325 3.41 21.23 -6.83
N ALA A 326 2.32 20.81 -6.23
CA ALA A 326 1.85 21.22 -4.91
C ALA A 326 1.11 20.05 -4.27
N MET A 327 0.99 20.04 -2.95
CA MET A 327 0.20 19.04 -2.25
C MET A 327 -1.12 19.60 -1.73
N THR A 328 -2.19 18.81 -1.79
CA THR A 328 -3.45 19.11 -1.10
C THR A 328 -3.25 19.13 0.43
N GLY A 329 -3.51 20.28 1.07
CA GLY A 329 -3.35 20.49 2.50
C GLY A 329 -1.93 20.94 2.92
N ASP A 330 -1.04 21.25 1.99
CA ASP A 330 0.34 21.71 2.23
C ASP A 330 0.45 22.79 3.32
N GLN A 331 -0.47 23.77 3.31
CA GLN A 331 -0.50 24.91 4.22
C GLN A 331 -1.06 24.60 5.61
N THR A 332 -1.66 23.42 5.83
CA THR A 332 -2.17 23.00 7.14
C THR A 332 -1.51 21.74 7.68
N GLN A 333 -0.77 20.98 6.87
CA GLN A 333 -0.11 19.73 7.26
C GLN A 333 -1.07 18.71 7.92
N GLY A 334 -2.35 18.69 7.49
CA GLY A 334 -3.40 17.89 8.11
C GLY A 334 -3.80 18.30 9.54
N LEU A 335 -3.26 19.39 10.08
CA LEU A 335 -3.55 19.88 11.45
C LEU A 335 -4.96 20.51 11.57
N VAL A 336 -5.67 20.73 10.46
CA VAL A 336 -6.98 21.41 10.41
C VAL A 336 -8.02 20.58 9.65
N GLY A 337 -8.14 19.29 10.02
CA GLY A 337 -9.09 18.37 9.40
C GLY A 337 -8.72 18.02 7.94
N PRO A 338 -9.67 17.48 7.15
CA PRO A 338 -9.49 17.33 5.72
C PRO A 338 -9.41 18.71 5.05
N ASP A 339 -8.30 18.95 4.35
CA ASP A 339 -7.96 20.18 3.64
C ASP A 339 -7.49 19.81 2.23
N GLY A 340 -8.34 20.04 1.24
CA GLY A 340 -8.12 19.69 -0.15
C GLY A 340 -7.46 20.81 -0.94
N ARG A 341 -7.21 21.95 -0.30
CA ARG A 341 -6.69 23.16 -0.97
C ARG A 341 -5.25 22.93 -1.40
N PHE A 342 -4.91 23.43 -2.58
CA PHE A 342 -3.55 23.46 -3.10
C PHE A 342 -3.28 24.78 -3.84
N THR A 343 -2.01 25.15 -4.00
CA THR A 343 -1.61 26.30 -4.84
C THR A 343 -0.25 26.08 -5.48
N ILE A 344 -0.26 26.00 -6.80
CA ILE A 344 0.93 25.91 -7.65
C ILE A 344 1.32 27.32 -8.10
N ASN A 345 2.58 27.70 -7.89
CA ASN A 345 3.14 29.01 -8.25
C ASN A 345 4.24 28.86 -9.33
N ASN A 346 4.98 29.94 -9.58
CA ASN A 346 6.13 30.00 -10.51
C ASN A 346 5.84 29.70 -12.00
N LEU A 347 4.58 29.52 -12.40
CA LEU A 347 4.21 29.17 -13.77
C LEU A 347 4.66 30.25 -14.76
N THR A 348 5.18 29.82 -15.91
CA THR A 348 5.74 30.69 -16.95
C THR A 348 4.62 31.41 -17.71
N PRO A 349 4.51 32.76 -17.63
CA PRO A 349 3.43 33.49 -18.29
C PRO A 349 3.41 33.28 -19.81
N GLY A 350 2.21 33.07 -20.37
CA GLY A 350 1.98 32.78 -21.78
C GLY A 350 2.11 31.30 -22.17
N GLN A 351 2.62 30.44 -21.28
CA GLN A 351 2.58 28.98 -21.48
C GLN A 351 1.23 28.39 -21.10
N GLN A 352 0.96 27.18 -21.59
CA GLN A 352 -0.25 26.41 -21.30
C GLN A 352 0.10 25.20 -20.45
N TYR A 353 -0.59 25.05 -19.32
CA TYR A 353 -0.39 23.94 -18.38
C TYR A 353 -1.64 23.07 -18.30
N VAL A 354 -1.44 21.75 -18.25
CA VAL A 354 -2.47 20.81 -17.78
C VAL A 354 -2.17 20.47 -16.33
N VAL A 355 -3.22 20.35 -15.51
CA VAL A 355 -3.13 19.99 -14.09
C VAL A 355 -3.65 18.58 -13.94
N HIS A 356 -2.94 17.73 -13.21
CA HIS A 356 -3.36 16.35 -12.94
C HIS A 356 -3.05 15.92 -11.52
N ILE A 357 -3.74 14.89 -11.07
CA ILE A 357 -3.55 14.27 -9.75
C ILE A 357 -2.80 12.94 -9.85
N GLU A 358 -1.95 12.67 -8.87
CA GLU A 358 -1.25 11.39 -8.75
C GLU A 358 -1.02 11.01 -7.28
N GLU A 359 -0.83 9.71 -7.03
CA GLU A 359 -0.33 9.24 -5.75
C GLU A 359 1.13 9.60 -5.55
N ILE A 360 1.48 9.84 -4.30
CA ILE A 360 2.85 9.98 -3.83
C ILE A 360 3.46 8.59 -3.70
N THR A 361 4.60 8.33 -4.36
CA THR A 361 5.18 6.99 -4.39
C THR A 361 5.92 6.65 -3.09
N SER A 362 6.76 7.56 -2.58
CA SER A 362 7.46 7.41 -1.29
C SER A 362 8.19 8.70 -0.88
N GLY A 363 8.56 8.78 0.41
CA GLY A 363 9.20 9.92 1.08
C GLY A 363 8.30 10.62 2.09
N GLY A 364 8.69 11.81 2.56
CA GLY A 364 7.87 12.66 3.43
C GLY A 364 7.05 13.69 2.64
N TYR A 365 5.73 13.87 2.92
CA TYR A 365 4.76 14.81 2.29
C TYR A 365 3.88 15.59 3.31
N PRO A 366 3.61 16.93 3.18
CA PRO A 366 3.37 17.85 4.31
C PRO A 366 2.13 17.50 5.09
N THR A 367 1.11 17.15 4.34
CA THR A 367 0.07 16.34 4.89
C THR A 367 0.47 14.90 4.62
N THR A 368 0.37 14.04 5.62
CA THR A 368 0.69 12.61 5.47
C THR A 368 0.10 12.05 4.17
N PRO A 369 0.92 11.47 3.27
CA PRO A 369 0.43 10.88 2.02
C PRO A 369 -0.80 10.03 2.25
N GLN A 370 -1.81 10.23 1.42
CA GLN A 370 -2.98 9.36 1.39
C GLN A 370 -2.98 8.58 0.08
N MET A 371 -3.55 7.38 0.12
CA MET A 371 -3.89 6.66 -1.10
C MET A 371 -4.97 7.43 -1.84
N MET A 372 -4.90 7.43 -3.16
CA MET A 372 -5.91 8.02 -4.02
C MET A 372 -7.19 7.20 -3.95
N LEU A 373 -8.32 7.85 -3.65
CA LEU A 373 -9.63 7.20 -3.57
C LEU A 373 -10.38 7.28 -4.91
N SER A 374 -9.63 7.37 -6.01
CA SER A 374 -10.09 7.45 -7.40
C SER A 374 -8.99 6.93 -8.35
N GLN A 375 -9.23 7.07 -9.65
CA GLN A 375 -8.19 7.03 -10.68
C GLN A 375 -7.41 8.35 -10.71
N GLY A 376 -6.19 8.34 -11.25
CA GLY A 376 -5.51 9.58 -11.61
C GLY A 376 -6.26 10.26 -12.77
N GLU A 377 -6.37 11.59 -12.75
CA GLU A 377 -7.12 12.35 -13.76
C GLU A 377 -6.57 13.76 -13.99
N TYR A 378 -6.84 14.28 -15.19
CA TYR A 378 -6.59 15.68 -15.54
C TYR A 378 -7.78 16.55 -15.16
N TRP A 379 -7.49 17.73 -14.60
CA TRP A 379 -8.49 18.78 -14.48
C TRP A 379 -9.01 19.23 -15.86
N ASN A 380 -10.32 19.43 -15.98
CA ASN A 380 -10.91 20.02 -17.16
C ASN A 380 -12.13 20.91 -16.88
N ALA A 381 -12.59 21.64 -17.90
CA ALA A 381 -13.70 22.58 -17.77
C ALA A 381 -15.09 21.92 -17.58
N ALA A 382 -15.20 20.60 -17.69
CA ALA A 382 -16.41 19.82 -17.47
C ALA A 382 -16.41 19.05 -16.13
N GLU A 383 -15.47 19.38 -15.23
CA GLU A 383 -15.21 18.74 -13.93
C GLU A 383 -16.45 18.22 -13.18
N GLY A 384 -16.39 16.96 -12.74
CA GLY A 384 -17.35 16.35 -11.82
C GLY A 384 -17.22 14.83 -11.72
N SER A 385 -17.82 14.21 -10.70
CA SER A 385 -17.56 12.81 -10.36
C SER A 385 -18.17 11.71 -11.28
N ASP A 386 -18.62 12.02 -12.49
CA ASP A 386 -19.15 11.01 -13.43
C ASP A 386 -18.10 10.62 -14.48
N PRO A 387 -17.47 9.42 -14.40
CA PRO A 387 -16.31 9.05 -15.24
C PRO A 387 -16.58 8.92 -16.75
N VAL A 388 -17.81 9.17 -17.19
CA VAL A 388 -18.24 9.19 -18.59
C VAL A 388 -18.47 10.61 -19.10
N ALA A 389 -18.71 11.57 -18.21
CA ALA A 389 -18.84 12.99 -18.53
C ALA A 389 -17.53 13.75 -18.25
N ASP A 390 -16.82 13.34 -17.22
CA ASP A 390 -15.47 13.77 -16.86
C ASP A 390 -14.53 12.58 -17.08
N VAL A 391 -13.83 12.56 -18.20
CA VAL A 391 -12.97 11.43 -18.58
C VAL A 391 -11.55 11.73 -18.14
N ALA A 392 -10.90 10.81 -17.43
CA ALA A 392 -9.57 11.03 -16.83
C ALA A 392 -8.47 11.55 -17.79
N CYS A 393 -8.59 11.30 -19.09
CA CYS A 393 -7.67 11.80 -20.12
C CYS A 393 -8.08 13.14 -20.77
N ASP A 394 -9.30 13.64 -20.53
CA ASP A 394 -9.74 14.93 -21.02
C ASP A 394 -9.13 16.03 -20.15
N ALA A 395 -8.32 16.88 -20.77
CA ALA A 395 -7.62 17.97 -20.08
C ALA A 395 -7.99 19.32 -20.70
N THR A 396 -8.20 20.35 -19.87
CA THR A 396 -8.36 21.74 -20.36
C THR A 396 -7.09 22.54 -20.05
N PRO A 397 -6.27 22.91 -21.05
CA PRO A 397 -5.05 23.68 -20.80
C PRO A 397 -5.34 25.08 -20.25
N ILE A 398 -4.69 25.41 -19.13
CA ILE A 398 -4.75 26.71 -18.47
C ILE A 398 -3.59 27.57 -18.97
N VAL A 399 -3.90 28.74 -19.55
CA VAL A 399 -2.87 29.75 -19.87
C VAL A 399 -2.43 30.45 -18.58
N ALA A 400 -1.14 30.35 -18.26
CA ALA A 400 -0.55 31.09 -17.15
C ALA A 400 -0.41 32.58 -17.49
N GLU A 401 -0.76 33.46 -16.55
CA GLU A 401 -0.73 34.92 -16.73
C GLU A 401 0.00 35.57 -15.55
N ALA A 402 0.90 36.52 -15.81
CA ALA A 402 1.69 37.18 -14.77
C ALA A 402 0.81 37.96 -13.78
N GLY A 403 0.96 37.70 -12.48
CA GLY A 403 0.14 38.34 -11.45
C GLY A 403 -1.28 37.78 -11.31
N VAL A 404 -1.59 36.65 -11.96
CA VAL A 404 -2.94 36.07 -11.99
C VAL A 404 -2.92 34.63 -11.50
N THR A 405 -3.72 34.37 -10.47
CA THR A 405 -4.08 33.01 -10.04
C THR A 405 -5.30 32.53 -10.83
N LYS A 406 -5.16 31.41 -11.53
CA LYS A 406 -6.26 30.68 -12.18
C LYS A 406 -6.84 29.64 -11.20
N THR A 407 -8.02 29.10 -11.50
CA THR A 407 -8.69 28.11 -10.63
C THR A 407 -8.81 26.77 -11.33
N ALA A 408 -8.44 25.69 -10.63
CA ALA A 408 -8.60 24.29 -11.04
C ALA A 408 -9.10 23.47 -9.84
N ASN A 409 -10.40 23.49 -9.55
CA ASN A 409 -10.96 22.60 -8.53
C ASN A 409 -11.13 21.22 -9.13
N ILE A 410 -10.73 20.17 -8.41
CA ILE A 410 -10.79 18.78 -8.87
C ILE A 410 -11.81 18.02 -8.02
N THR A 411 -12.59 17.13 -8.62
CA THR A 411 -13.55 16.27 -7.92
C THR A 411 -13.33 14.82 -8.34
N PHE A 412 -12.79 14.00 -7.42
CA PHE A 412 -12.49 12.60 -7.67
C PHE A 412 -13.59 11.91 -8.47
N ASN A 413 -13.20 11.33 -9.59
CA ASN A 413 -14.07 10.53 -10.42
C ASN A 413 -14.64 9.32 -9.66
N GLY A 414 -15.92 9.02 -9.85
CA GLY A 414 -16.52 7.80 -9.32
C GLY A 414 -17.99 7.96 -8.91
N TYR A 415 -18.77 6.90 -9.09
CA TYR A 415 -20.21 7.00 -8.83
C TYR A 415 -20.57 6.93 -7.33
N PRO A 416 -21.52 7.76 -6.85
CA PRO A 416 -22.03 7.73 -5.48
C PRO A 416 -23.11 6.66 -5.23
N LYS A 417 -23.39 5.79 -6.23
CA LYS A 417 -24.40 4.73 -6.19
C LYS A 417 -23.97 3.54 -7.02
N GLY A 418 -24.39 2.35 -6.60
CA GLY A 418 -23.98 1.08 -7.17
C GLY A 418 -22.92 0.44 -6.29
N VAL A 419 -22.02 -0.33 -6.89
CA VAL A 419 -20.87 -0.89 -6.19
C VAL A 419 -19.95 0.23 -5.71
N GLN A 420 -19.41 0.11 -4.50
CA GLN A 420 -18.41 1.00 -3.92
C GLN A 420 -17.16 0.18 -3.56
N PHE A 421 -15.98 0.77 -3.71
CA PHE A 421 -14.71 0.23 -3.29
C PHE A 421 -14.11 1.11 -2.18
N THR A 422 -13.49 0.49 -1.18
CA THR A 422 -12.88 1.18 -0.04
C THR A 422 -11.61 0.45 0.40
N PRO A 423 -10.41 1.05 0.28
CA PRO A 423 -9.21 0.58 0.99
C PRO A 423 -9.46 0.57 2.51
N ILE A 424 -9.08 -0.51 3.20
CA ILE A 424 -9.31 -0.66 4.65
C ILE A 424 -8.04 -0.37 5.44
N VAL A 425 -6.94 -1.07 5.12
CA VAL A 425 -5.69 -1.04 5.91
C VAL A 425 -4.53 -1.66 5.14
N ALA A 426 -3.30 -1.20 5.41
CA ALA A 426 -2.06 -1.85 5.04
C ALA A 426 -1.76 -3.08 5.93
N ALA A 427 -2.69 -4.04 5.96
CA ALA A 427 -2.60 -5.29 6.73
C ALA A 427 -3.48 -6.38 6.07
N ASN A 428 -3.42 -7.62 6.58
CA ASN A 428 -4.18 -8.74 6.02
C ASN A 428 -5.47 -8.99 6.83
N LEU A 429 -6.63 -8.77 6.23
CA LEU A 429 -7.88 -9.38 6.73
C LEU A 429 -7.88 -10.88 6.39
N LEU A 430 -8.49 -11.68 7.27
CA LEU A 430 -8.57 -13.14 7.14
C LEU A 430 -9.99 -13.61 6.88
N GLN A 431 -10.96 -13.12 7.67
CA GLN A 431 -12.36 -13.52 7.61
C GLN A 431 -13.31 -12.36 7.85
N LEU A 432 -14.50 -12.44 7.25
CA LEU A 432 -15.59 -11.49 7.40
C LEU A 432 -16.78 -12.19 8.06
N SER A 433 -17.31 -11.61 9.14
CA SER A 433 -18.57 -12.07 9.73
C SER A 433 -19.69 -12.04 8.69
N LYS A 434 -20.61 -13.02 8.76
CA LYS A 434 -21.73 -13.12 7.79
C LYS A 434 -22.68 -11.92 7.80
N SER A 435 -22.59 -11.03 8.80
CA SER A 435 -23.27 -9.72 8.84
C SER A 435 -22.62 -8.62 8.00
N GLY A 436 -21.40 -8.83 7.48
CA GLY A 436 -20.66 -7.83 6.69
C GLY A 436 -20.10 -6.64 7.49
N HIS A 437 -20.22 -6.64 8.82
CA HIS A 437 -19.90 -5.46 9.65
C HIS A 437 -18.58 -5.54 10.43
N LYS A 438 -18.04 -6.76 10.60
CA LYS A 438 -16.79 -6.99 11.35
C LYS A 438 -15.93 -8.05 10.67
N ALA A 439 -14.63 -7.82 10.61
CA ALA A 439 -13.61 -8.75 10.11
C ALA A 439 -12.50 -8.98 11.15
N SER A 440 -11.79 -10.09 11.01
CA SER A 440 -10.52 -10.40 11.70
C SER A 440 -9.36 -10.18 10.74
N GLY A 441 -8.19 -9.86 11.29
CA GLY A 441 -6.98 -9.71 10.50
C GLY A 441 -5.72 -9.89 11.33
N MET A 442 -4.58 -9.82 10.62
CA MET A 442 -3.24 -9.80 11.20
C MET A 442 -2.36 -8.75 10.52
N VAL A 443 -1.59 -8.05 11.33
CA VAL A 443 -0.38 -7.33 10.94
C VAL A 443 0.78 -8.29 11.17
N GLY A 444 1.65 -8.48 10.17
CA GLY A 444 2.72 -9.46 10.25
C GLY A 444 2.22 -10.90 10.48
N ILE A 445 2.86 -11.60 11.42
CA ILE A 445 2.56 -12.97 11.83
C ILE A 445 2.22 -13.10 13.33
N ASP A 446 2.27 -12.00 14.06
CA ASP A 446 2.24 -11.93 15.53
C ASP A 446 1.15 -11.02 16.09
N THR A 447 0.64 -10.08 15.29
CA THR A 447 -0.26 -9.02 15.77
C THR A 447 -1.66 -9.20 15.19
N GLY A 448 -2.53 -9.89 15.92
CA GLY A 448 -3.95 -10.04 15.56
C GLY A 448 -4.76 -8.77 15.79
N PHE A 449 -5.81 -8.54 14.98
CA PHE A 449 -6.75 -7.44 15.18
C PHE A 449 -8.18 -7.77 14.74
N PHE A 450 -9.12 -6.96 15.20
CA PHE A 450 -10.47 -6.82 14.66
C PHE A 450 -10.63 -5.49 13.94
N TRP A 451 -11.38 -5.51 12.84
CA TRP A 451 -11.92 -4.31 12.20
C TRP A 451 -13.45 -4.35 12.29
N ASP A 452 -14.06 -3.32 12.87
CA ASP A 452 -15.52 -3.10 12.90
C ASP A 452 -15.81 -1.83 12.10
N ARG A 453 -16.67 -1.93 11.09
CA ARG A 453 -16.98 -0.86 10.13
C ARG A 453 -17.40 0.47 10.78
N LYS A 454 -17.91 0.45 12.02
CA LYS A 454 -18.36 1.65 12.75
C LYS A 454 -17.43 2.07 13.88
N LYS A 455 -16.55 1.18 14.37
CA LYS A 455 -15.68 1.44 15.52
C LYS A 455 -14.19 1.54 15.16
N GLY A 456 -13.81 1.15 13.95
CA GLY A 456 -12.41 1.08 13.52
C GLY A 456 -11.73 -0.20 14.00
N PHE A 457 -10.46 -0.07 14.37
CA PHE A 457 -9.59 -1.19 14.71
C PHE A 457 -9.48 -1.42 16.22
N GLU A 458 -9.39 -2.70 16.61
CA GLU A 458 -9.12 -3.17 17.97
C GLU A 458 -8.04 -4.24 17.89
N LEU A 459 -6.86 -4.01 18.49
CA LEU A 459 -5.80 -5.02 18.53
C LEU A 459 -6.16 -6.14 19.51
N LEU A 460 -5.78 -7.38 19.19
CA LEU A 460 -5.89 -8.50 20.12
C LEU A 460 -4.81 -8.39 21.21
N PRO A 461 -5.06 -8.93 22.41
CA PRO A 461 -4.03 -9.04 23.45
C PRO A 461 -2.83 -9.87 23.00
N GLU A 462 -1.66 -9.56 23.54
CA GLU A 462 -0.43 -10.35 23.39
C GLU A 462 -0.68 -11.84 23.74
N GLY A 463 -0.11 -12.74 22.94
CA GLY A 463 -0.34 -14.19 23.07
C GLY A 463 -1.67 -14.70 22.50
N ILE A 464 -2.53 -13.83 21.94
CA ILE A 464 -3.76 -14.21 21.23
C ILE A 464 -3.63 -13.87 19.73
N LEU A 465 -3.52 -14.91 18.89
CA LEU A 465 -3.39 -14.75 17.44
C LEU A 465 -4.71 -15.02 16.73
N ALA A 466 -5.01 -14.22 15.72
CA ALA A 466 -6.20 -14.40 14.87
C ALA A 466 -6.09 -15.59 13.89
N SER A 467 -5.14 -16.53 14.07
CA SER A 467 -4.86 -17.76 13.30
C SER A 467 -5.57 -17.86 11.94
N HIS A 468 -6.80 -18.40 11.89
CA HIS A 468 -7.68 -18.34 10.70
C HIS A 468 -8.84 -17.35 10.85
N GLY A 469 -9.11 -16.89 12.08
CA GLY A 469 -9.94 -15.74 12.36
C GLY A 469 -11.43 -15.95 12.10
N ALA A 470 -11.86 -17.20 11.90
CA ALA A 470 -13.23 -17.57 11.61
C ALA A 470 -14.20 -17.01 12.67
N MET A 471 -15.34 -16.50 12.20
CA MET A 471 -16.28 -15.73 13.02
C MET A 471 -17.67 -16.37 13.04
N ASP A 472 -18.34 -16.22 14.18
CA ASP A 472 -19.79 -16.44 14.24
C ASP A 472 -20.52 -15.42 13.34
N ARG A 473 -21.82 -15.66 13.10
CA ARG A 473 -22.61 -14.90 12.11
C ARG A 473 -22.52 -13.38 12.27
N ASN A 474 -22.28 -12.89 13.49
CA ASN A 474 -22.26 -11.47 13.84
C ASN A 474 -20.87 -10.95 14.25
N GLY A 475 -19.81 -11.77 14.17
CA GLY A 475 -18.46 -11.40 14.61
C GLY A 475 -18.31 -11.22 16.13
N GLN A 476 -19.25 -11.72 16.92
CA GLN A 476 -19.22 -11.63 18.38
C GLN A 476 -18.29 -12.68 18.99
N ARG A 477 -18.15 -13.82 18.33
CA ARG A 477 -17.21 -14.88 18.71
C ARG A 477 -16.28 -15.18 17.55
N THR A 478 -14.99 -15.29 17.84
CA THR A 478 -13.94 -15.54 16.84
C THR A 478 -13.06 -16.70 17.29
N LEU A 479 -12.71 -17.59 16.36
CA LEU A 479 -11.73 -18.64 16.54
C LEU A 479 -10.32 -18.04 16.49
N VAL A 480 -9.55 -18.22 17.57
CA VAL A 480 -8.20 -17.70 17.77
C VAL A 480 -7.27 -18.82 18.22
N SER A 481 -5.96 -18.60 18.15
CA SER A 481 -4.96 -19.39 18.88
C SER A 481 -4.56 -18.64 20.15
N ALA A 482 -4.37 -19.37 21.25
CA ALA A 482 -3.91 -18.82 22.52
C ALA A 482 -3.04 -19.81 23.30
N ASP A 483 -2.04 -19.28 24.01
CA ASP A 483 -1.24 -19.97 25.04
C ASP A 483 -1.50 -19.29 26.41
N PRO A 484 -2.56 -19.68 27.14
CA PRO A 484 -2.97 -19.00 28.37
C PRO A 484 -2.15 -19.40 29.60
N ASP A 485 -1.38 -20.49 29.55
CA ASP A 485 -0.48 -20.92 30.64
C ASP A 485 1.00 -20.58 30.39
N GLY A 486 1.34 -20.02 29.23
CA GLY A 486 2.66 -19.48 28.90
C GLY A 486 3.71 -20.58 28.74
N ASN A 487 3.29 -21.76 28.26
CA ASN A 487 4.15 -22.94 28.17
C ASN A 487 4.88 -23.05 26.81
N GLY A 488 4.59 -22.15 25.86
CA GLY A 488 5.12 -22.14 24.50
C GLY A 488 4.31 -22.96 23.49
N VAL A 489 3.12 -23.47 23.87
CA VAL A 489 2.27 -24.35 23.04
C VAL A 489 0.87 -23.76 22.89
N GLY A 490 0.62 -23.13 21.74
CA GLY A 490 -0.68 -22.63 21.34
C GLY A 490 -1.73 -23.74 21.17
N THR A 491 -2.94 -23.41 21.58
CA THR A 491 -4.16 -24.23 21.42
C THR A 491 -5.31 -23.38 20.87
N PRO A 492 -6.31 -23.99 20.20
CA PRO A 492 -7.42 -23.24 19.65
C PRO A 492 -8.40 -22.81 20.75
N ALA A 493 -8.91 -21.59 20.63
CA ALA A 493 -9.86 -21.00 21.56
C ALA A 493 -10.93 -20.20 20.82
N ILE A 494 -12.12 -20.04 21.40
CA ILE A 494 -13.12 -19.08 20.96
C ILE A 494 -13.06 -17.87 21.87
N LEU A 495 -12.64 -16.73 21.32
CA LEU A 495 -12.72 -15.42 21.98
C LEU A 495 -14.13 -14.86 21.79
N GLY A 496 -14.81 -14.53 22.89
CA GLY A 496 -16.12 -13.88 22.87
C GLY A 496 -16.32 -12.86 24.00
N PRO A 497 -17.52 -12.29 24.17
CA PRO A 497 -17.76 -11.21 25.14
C PRO A 497 -17.56 -11.61 26.61
N GLY A 498 -17.53 -12.91 26.90
CA GLY A 498 -17.24 -13.48 28.22
C GLY A 498 -15.77 -13.90 28.43
N GLY A 499 -14.87 -13.59 27.49
CA GLY A 499 -13.47 -14.03 27.49
C GLY A 499 -13.20 -15.22 26.56
N LEU A 500 -12.07 -15.89 26.78
CA LEU A 500 -11.65 -17.07 26.03
C LEU A 500 -12.37 -18.34 26.51
N THR A 501 -12.83 -19.14 25.55
CA THR A 501 -13.24 -20.54 25.75
C THR A 501 -12.24 -21.44 25.05
N MET A 502 -11.36 -22.09 25.81
CA MET A 502 -10.38 -23.03 25.25
C MET A 502 -11.09 -24.26 24.68
N LEU A 503 -10.72 -24.69 23.46
CA LEU A 503 -11.25 -25.92 22.86
C LEU A 503 -10.51 -27.16 23.41
N GLY A 504 -9.28 -26.97 23.88
CA GLY A 504 -8.36 -28.00 24.34
C GLY A 504 -7.51 -28.57 23.21
N ASP A 505 -6.78 -29.64 23.52
CA ASP A 505 -5.97 -30.41 22.57
C ASP A 505 -6.14 -31.93 22.83
N MET A 506 -5.60 -32.78 21.94
CA MET A 506 -5.76 -34.25 22.06
C MET A 506 -4.63 -34.95 22.83
N SER A 507 -3.49 -34.29 23.06
CA SER A 507 -2.25 -34.87 23.60
C SER A 507 -1.91 -34.40 25.03
N GLY A 508 -2.59 -33.35 25.51
CA GLY A 508 -2.22 -32.59 26.70
C GLY A 508 -0.95 -31.75 26.48
N GLY A 509 -0.82 -31.13 25.29
CA GLY A 509 0.33 -30.34 24.84
C GLY A 509 1.61 -31.13 24.51
N LYS A 510 1.63 -32.44 24.82
CA LYS A 510 2.81 -33.31 24.65
C LYS A 510 3.21 -33.53 23.20
N CYS A 511 2.25 -33.47 22.28
CA CYS A 511 2.48 -33.60 20.86
C CYS A 511 2.18 -32.26 20.19
N ASN A 512 3.23 -31.60 19.71
CA ASN A 512 3.14 -30.31 19.05
C ASN A 512 4.24 -30.17 17.99
N ILE A 513 3.99 -29.33 16.99
CA ILE A 513 4.99 -28.89 16.00
C ILE A 513 5.05 -27.37 16.09
N ASP A 514 6.26 -26.81 16.15
CA ASP A 514 6.52 -25.37 16.23
C ASP A 514 5.66 -24.64 17.28
N GLY A 515 5.45 -25.27 18.45
CA GLY A 515 4.63 -24.71 19.52
C GLY A 515 3.13 -24.71 19.23
N ILE A 516 2.62 -25.59 18.37
CA ILE A 516 1.19 -25.75 18.08
C ILE A 516 0.81 -27.21 18.31
N SER A 517 -0.11 -27.48 19.24
CA SER A 517 -0.64 -28.84 19.47
C SER A 517 -1.95 -29.11 18.72
N ALA A 518 -2.75 -28.06 18.50
CA ALA A 518 -3.92 -28.06 17.63
C ALA A 518 -4.15 -26.67 17.05
N SER A 519 -4.79 -26.60 15.88
CA SER A 519 -5.13 -25.36 15.20
C SER A 519 -6.57 -25.39 14.71
N GLY A 520 -7.34 -24.38 15.11
CA GLY A 520 -8.71 -24.16 14.66
C GLY A 520 -8.74 -23.45 13.31
N TRP A 521 -9.60 -23.92 12.41
CA TRP A 521 -9.75 -23.40 11.06
C TRP A 521 -11.09 -22.69 10.85
N ASP A 522 -12.20 -23.26 11.32
CA ASP A 522 -13.54 -22.69 11.08
C ASP A 522 -14.55 -22.96 12.21
N ILE A 523 -15.62 -22.17 12.28
CA ILE A 523 -16.73 -22.29 13.24
C ILE A 523 -18.09 -22.14 12.57
N ASP A 524 -19.12 -22.81 13.12
CA ASP A 524 -20.48 -22.61 12.63
C ASP A 524 -21.02 -21.19 12.94
N ASP A 525 -22.08 -20.76 12.24
CA ASP A 525 -22.69 -19.42 12.42
C ASP A 525 -23.07 -19.10 13.87
N SER A 526 -23.28 -20.13 14.68
CA SER A 526 -23.69 -20.03 16.08
C SER A 526 -22.52 -20.20 17.05
N ALA A 527 -21.28 -20.36 16.57
CA ALA A 527 -20.09 -20.83 17.28
C ALA A 527 -20.41 -21.94 18.30
N SER A 528 -21.28 -22.89 17.92
CA SER A 528 -21.62 -24.05 18.74
C SER A 528 -20.68 -25.23 18.45
N LYS A 529 -20.16 -25.26 17.21
CA LYS A 529 -19.11 -26.16 16.75
C LYS A 529 -17.91 -25.40 16.19
N ALA A 530 -16.74 -26.02 16.32
CA ALA A 530 -15.49 -25.59 15.70
C ALA A 530 -14.79 -26.79 15.05
N VAL A 531 -13.98 -26.55 14.02
CA VAL A 531 -13.22 -27.58 13.30
C VAL A 531 -11.78 -27.15 13.06
N GLY A 532 -10.90 -28.11 12.80
CA GLY A 532 -9.49 -27.86 12.55
C GLY A 532 -8.67 -29.15 12.43
N PHE A 533 -7.40 -29.08 12.82
CA PHE A 533 -6.53 -30.24 12.98
C PHE A 533 -5.85 -30.25 14.36
N ALA A 534 -5.47 -31.43 14.83
CA ALA A 534 -4.68 -31.64 16.05
C ALA A 534 -3.55 -32.64 15.77
N TYR A 535 -2.46 -32.53 16.52
CA TYR A 535 -1.39 -33.52 16.50
C TYR A 535 -1.59 -34.54 17.62
N ILE A 536 -1.36 -35.81 17.29
CA ILE A 536 -1.36 -36.92 18.23
C ILE A 536 -0.19 -37.86 17.92
N ASP A 537 0.51 -38.29 18.96
CA ASP A 537 1.48 -39.38 18.90
C ASP A 537 0.69 -40.70 18.96
N ARG A 538 0.54 -41.38 17.81
CA ARG A 538 -0.21 -42.64 17.69
C ARG A 538 0.69 -43.84 17.87
N ASN A 539 1.93 -43.77 17.39
CA ASN A 539 2.84 -44.90 17.37
C ASN A 539 3.68 -45.04 18.67
N GLY A 540 3.73 -43.98 19.49
CA GLY A 540 4.43 -43.90 20.76
C GLY A 540 5.91 -43.55 20.64
N ASP A 541 6.37 -43.02 19.51
CA ASP A 541 7.79 -42.68 19.26
C ASP A 541 8.20 -41.28 19.73
N GLY A 542 7.22 -40.43 20.09
CA GLY A 542 7.43 -39.06 20.58
C GLY A 542 7.72 -38.01 19.50
N GLN A 543 7.64 -38.38 18.22
CA GLN A 543 7.52 -37.44 17.10
C GLN A 543 6.04 -37.15 16.82
N CYS A 544 5.80 -36.13 16.00
CA CYS A 544 4.45 -35.63 15.75
C CYS A 544 4.29 -35.19 14.30
N GLY A 545 3.19 -35.63 13.69
CA GLY A 545 2.55 -35.02 12.52
C GLY A 545 3.07 -35.43 11.13
N PHE A 546 4.04 -36.33 11.02
CA PHE A 546 4.46 -36.92 9.73
C PHE A 546 4.68 -38.43 9.81
N GLY A 547 3.60 -39.18 9.66
CA GLY A 547 3.57 -40.64 9.77
C GLY A 547 2.22 -41.09 10.34
N ASP A 548 1.94 -42.39 10.24
CA ASP A 548 0.99 -43.16 11.08
C ASP A 548 -0.39 -42.55 11.43
N ASN A 549 -0.90 -41.57 10.65
CA ASN A 549 -2.15 -40.81 10.88
C ASN A 549 -2.11 -39.91 12.13
N GLU A 550 -1.04 -39.12 12.25
CA GLU A 550 -0.72 -38.30 13.43
C GLU A 550 -1.10 -36.82 13.33
N THR A 551 -1.42 -36.32 12.12
CA THR A 551 -2.16 -35.06 11.98
C THR A 551 -3.61 -35.37 11.67
N VAL A 552 -4.50 -35.20 12.67
CA VAL A 552 -5.90 -35.64 12.58
C VAL A 552 -6.88 -34.48 12.53
N PRO A 553 -8.01 -34.63 11.79
CA PRO A 553 -9.07 -33.64 11.75
C PRO A 553 -9.88 -33.70 13.05
N PHE A 554 -10.23 -32.54 13.61
CA PHE A 554 -11.09 -32.47 14.79
C PHE A 554 -12.41 -31.76 14.53
N VAL A 555 -13.39 -32.09 15.38
CA VAL A 555 -14.56 -31.28 15.64
C VAL A 555 -14.68 -31.04 17.14
N TRP A 556 -15.06 -29.84 17.56
CA TRP A 556 -15.36 -29.48 18.93
C TRP A 556 -16.84 -29.09 19.05
N ASP A 557 -17.45 -29.38 20.19
CA ASP A 557 -18.65 -28.64 20.64
C ASP A 557 -18.68 -28.53 22.16
N ALA A 558 -19.38 -27.53 22.68
CA ALA A 558 -19.42 -27.22 24.12
C ALA A 558 -19.99 -28.34 25.02
N LYS A 559 -20.62 -29.40 24.46
CA LYS A 559 -21.16 -30.53 25.24
C LYS A 559 -20.22 -31.74 25.26
N ARG A 560 -19.43 -31.94 24.19
CA ARG A 560 -18.58 -33.12 23.99
C ARG A 560 -17.08 -32.82 24.03
N GLY A 561 -16.68 -31.55 23.99
CA GLY A 561 -15.28 -31.15 23.87
C GLY A 561 -14.71 -31.45 22.48
N LEU A 562 -13.39 -31.32 22.35
CA LEU A 562 -12.64 -31.62 21.13
C LEU A 562 -12.52 -33.14 20.95
N ARG A 563 -12.75 -33.62 19.73
CA ARG A 563 -12.69 -35.04 19.36
C ARG A 563 -12.27 -35.21 17.90
N GLU A 564 -11.68 -36.35 17.59
CA GLU A 564 -11.33 -36.74 16.23
C GLU A 564 -12.58 -36.93 15.35
N LEU A 565 -12.50 -36.52 14.09
CA LEU A 565 -13.45 -36.93 13.04
C LEU A 565 -13.06 -38.30 12.49
N ASN A 566 -13.99 -38.98 11.81
CA ASN A 566 -13.70 -40.29 11.22
C ASN A 566 -12.69 -40.17 10.06
N VAL A 567 -11.57 -40.88 10.12
CA VAL A 567 -10.51 -40.89 9.08
C VAL A 567 -10.38 -42.23 8.33
N ASP A 568 -11.43 -43.06 8.35
CA ASP A 568 -11.47 -44.36 7.65
C ASP A 568 -11.56 -44.17 6.13
N PHE A 569 -10.41 -44.21 5.45
CA PHE A 569 -10.24 -44.07 4.01
C PHE A 569 -10.20 -45.47 3.37
N ALA A 570 -11.38 -46.09 3.24
CA ALA A 570 -11.56 -47.42 2.64
C ALA A 570 -10.71 -48.56 3.27
N GLY A 571 -10.38 -48.45 4.56
CA GLY A 571 -9.59 -49.44 5.30
C GLY A 571 -8.16 -49.00 5.68
N GLU A 572 -7.69 -47.87 5.16
CA GLU A 572 -6.45 -47.21 5.60
C GLU A 572 -6.76 -45.82 6.17
N ALA A 573 -5.83 -45.22 6.91
CA ALA A 573 -5.97 -43.86 7.43
C ALA A 573 -4.87 -42.97 6.85
N PRO A 574 -5.19 -41.80 6.27
CA PRO A 574 -4.20 -40.90 5.68
C PRO A 574 -3.23 -40.36 6.76
N PRO A 575 -1.91 -40.31 6.51
CA PRO A 575 -0.94 -39.74 7.46
C PRO A 575 -1.24 -38.32 7.94
N TRP A 576 -1.90 -37.53 7.10
CA TRP A 576 -2.28 -36.15 7.40
C TRP A 576 -3.71 -35.88 6.93
N THR A 577 -4.58 -35.33 7.78
CA THR A 577 -5.90 -34.81 7.39
C THR A 577 -6.33 -33.65 8.28
N ARG A 578 -6.98 -32.66 7.67
CA ARG A 578 -7.46 -31.44 8.29
C ARG A 578 -8.93 -31.22 7.93
N ALA A 579 -9.76 -30.84 8.91
CA ALA A 579 -11.03 -30.18 8.66
C ALA A 579 -10.78 -28.68 8.50
N ALA A 580 -11.11 -28.11 7.33
CA ALA A 580 -10.74 -26.76 6.93
C ALA A 580 -11.93 -25.78 6.89
N GLY A 581 -13.17 -26.28 6.85
CA GLY A 581 -14.39 -25.46 6.83
C GLY A 581 -15.63 -26.19 7.35
N ILE A 582 -16.64 -25.44 7.77
CA ILE A 582 -17.93 -25.96 8.25
C ILE A 582 -19.10 -25.12 7.72
N SER A 583 -20.17 -25.77 7.26
CA SER A 583 -21.42 -25.10 6.87
C SER A 583 -22.03 -24.35 8.06
N GLY A 584 -22.63 -23.18 7.84
CA GLY A 584 -23.19 -22.33 8.90
C GLY A 584 -24.17 -23.03 9.87
N ASN A 585 -24.88 -24.07 9.44
CA ASN A 585 -25.75 -24.88 10.32
C ASN A 585 -25.04 -26.01 11.12
N GLY A 586 -23.72 -26.12 11.01
CA GLY A 586 -22.89 -27.10 11.73
C GLY A 586 -23.01 -28.56 11.28
N ARG A 587 -23.60 -28.85 10.10
CA ARG A 587 -23.84 -30.23 9.62
C ARG A 587 -22.81 -30.76 8.65
N VAL A 588 -22.28 -29.95 7.74
CA VAL A 588 -21.32 -30.37 6.72
C VAL A 588 -19.96 -29.77 7.04
N ILE A 589 -18.98 -30.64 7.26
CA ILE A 589 -17.58 -30.29 7.48
C ILE A 589 -16.83 -30.66 6.21
N VAL A 590 -15.91 -29.81 5.77
CA VAL A 590 -15.07 -30.01 4.59
C VAL A 590 -13.60 -29.87 4.95
N GLY A 591 -12.72 -30.44 4.13
CA GLY A 591 -11.29 -30.31 4.32
C GLY A 591 -10.45 -31.13 3.35
N THR A 592 -9.26 -31.49 3.82
CA THR A 592 -8.17 -31.95 2.96
C THR A 592 -7.43 -33.13 3.62
N ALA A 593 -7.14 -34.17 2.86
CA ALA A 593 -6.28 -35.29 3.25
C ALA A 593 -5.01 -35.32 2.37
N ASN A 594 -3.88 -35.72 2.97
CA ASN A 594 -2.55 -35.83 2.33
C ASN A 594 -2.17 -34.62 1.45
N LEU A 595 -2.57 -33.41 1.87
CA LEU A 595 -2.35 -32.13 1.16
C LEU A 595 -2.92 -32.06 -0.28
N GLN A 596 -3.70 -33.04 -0.74
CA GLN A 596 -4.09 -33.17 -2.16
C GLN A 596 -5.47 -33.80 -2.43
N ALA A 597 -6.15 -34.35 -1.42
CA ALA A 597 -7.44 -34.99 -1.57
C ALA A 597 -8.53 -34.22 -0.83
N ALA A 598 -9.54 -33.71 -1.55
CA ALA A 598 -10.69 -33.08 -0.92
C ALA A 598 -11.56 -34.12 -0.22
N VAL A 599 -11.89 -33.87 1.05
CA VAL A 599 -12.71 -34.75 1.90
C VAL A 599 -13.83 -33.97 2.60
N ALA A 600 -14.87 -34.69 3.02
CA ALA A 600 -15.98 -34.10 3.76
C ALA A 600 -16.64 -35.08 4.75
N TRP A 601 -17.37 -34.53 5.72
CA TRP A 601 -18.18 -35.28 6.69
C TRP A 601 -19.57 -34.65 6.78
N VAL A 602 -20.61 -35.48 6.76
CA VAL A 602 -22.01 -35.03 6.96
C VAL A 602 -22.52 -35.58 8.28
N ASP A 603 -23.02 -34.69 9.14
CA ASP A 603 -23.52 -34.98 10.50
C ASP A 603 -22.50 -35.76 11.37
N GLU A 604 -21.20 -35.46 11.22
CA GLU A 604 -20.08 -36.16 11.88
C GLU A 604 -20.00 -37.67 11.54
N GLY A 605 -20.57 -38.07 10.39
CA GLY A 605 -20.57 -39.45 9.89
C GLY A 605 -19.23 -39.92 9.30
N LYS A 606 -19.29 -40.93 8.43
CA LYS A 606 -18.10 -41.41 7.70
C LYS A 606 -17.51 -40.34 6.79
N MET A 607 -16.20 -40.37 6.63
CA MET A 607 -15.49 -39.53 5.65
C MET A 607 -15.97 -39.83 4.23
N ILE A 608 -16.12 -38.78 3.43
CA ILE A 608 -16.48 -38.80 2.02
C ILE A 608 -15.25 -38.36 1.23
N ASP A 609 -14.72 -39.24 0.39
CA ASP A 609 -13.61 -38.95 -0.53
C ASP A 609 -14.15 -38.32 -1.84
N LEU A 610 -13.89 -37.02 -2.01
CA LEU A 610 -14.27 -36.27 -3.21
C LEU A 610 -13.17 -36.31 -4.29
N GLN A 611 -11.93 -36.67 -3.92
CA GLN A 611 -10.85 -36.93 -4.85
C GLN A 611 -11.14 -38.19 -5.68
N GLN A 612 -11.55 -39.30 -5.06
CA GLN A 612 -12.01 -40.49 -5.77
C GLN A 612 -13.29 -40.25 -6.58
N ALA A 613 -14.22 -39.42 -6.08
CA ALA A 613 -15.50 -39.18 -6.74
C ALA A 613 -15.37 -38.39 -8.05
N ILE A 614 -14.55 -37.32 -8.06
CA ILE A 614 -14.44 -36.36 -9.17
C ILE A 614 -13.05 -35.70 -9.33
N GLY A 615 -12.02 -36.20 -8.65
CA GLY A 615 -10.68 -35.60 -8.69
C GLY A 615 -10.59 -34.21 -8.05
N ALA A 616 -11.38 -33.95 -7.00
CA ALA A 616 -11.29 -32.70 -6.24
C ALA A 616 -10.07 -32.71 -5.30
N THR A 617 -9.31 -31.61 -5.27
CA THR A 617 -7.98 -31.56 -4.63
C THR A 617 -7.97 -30.90 -3.25
N ASP A 618 -8.67 -29.79 -3.09
CA ASP A 618 -8.77 -29.08 -1.81
C ASP A 618 -10.14 -28.41 -1.66
N LEU A 619 -10.58 -28.18 -0.42
CA LEU A 619 -11.92 -27.71 -0.13
C LEU A 619 -12.03 -26.98 1.22
N TYR A 620 -12.38 -25.69 1.15
CA TYR A 620 -12.40 -24.78 2.30
C TYR A 620 -13.79 -24.24 2.65
N ALA A 621 -14.72 -24.15 1.69
CA ALA A 621 -15.94 -23.36 1.86
C ALA A 621 -17.22 -24.14 1.52
N SER A 622 -18.30 -23.78 2.20
CA SER A 622 -19.62 -24.39 2.10
C SER A 622 -20.69 -23.31 2.33
N ASN A 623 -21.85 -23.42 1.67
CA ASN A 623 -22.98 -22.56 1.98
C ASN A 623 -23.62 -22.93 3.34
N TYR A 624 -24.60 -22.15 3.80
CA TYR A 624 -25.19 -22.29 5.14
C TYR A 624 -25.66 -23.72 5.48
N ASP A 625 -26.21 -24.46 4.52
CA ASP A 625 -26.76 -25.81 4.74
C ASP A 625 -25.99 -26.96 4.07
N GLY A 626 -24.87 -26.66 3.40
CA GLY A 626 -24.07 -27.64 2.67
C GLY A 626 -24.75 -28.27 1.44
N THR A 627 -25.82 -27.66 0.93
CA THR A 627 -26.42 -28.07 -0.36
C THR A 627 -25.69 -27.53 -1.58
N ARG A 628 -24.77 -26.57 -1.39
CA ARG A 628 -23.90 -25.97 -2.41
C ARG A 628 -22.48 -25.80 -1.86
N VAL A 629 -21.62 -26.73 -2.24
CA VAL A 629 -20.21 -26.80 -1.85
C VAL A 629 -19.36 -26.73 -3.13
N PRO A 630 -18.79 -25.57 -3.48
CA PRO A 630 -18.02 -25.38 -4.70
C PRO A 630 -16.60 -25.98 -4.60
N MET A 631 -16.14 -26.62 -5.68
CA MET A 631 -14.78 -27.17 -5.78
C MET A 631 -14.32 -27.28 -7.23
N TYR A 632 -13.00 -27.26 -7.45
CA TYR A 632 -12.42 -27.65 -8.73
C TYR A 632 -12.39 -29.17 -8.88
N SER A 633 -12.74 -29.69 -10.05
CA SER A 633 -12.67 -31.10 -10.40
C SER A 633 -11.59 -31.30 -11.45
N SER A 634 -10.46 -31.93 -11.12
CA SER A 634 -9.42 -32.25 -12.10
C SER A 634 -9.89 -33.26 -13.16
N THR A 635 -10.81 -34.17 -12.79
CA THR A 635 -11.40 -35.15 -13.72
C THR A 635 -12.32 -34.50 -14.75
N ARG A 636 -13.08 -33.46 -14.36
CA ARG A 636 -13.97 -32.71 -15.26
C ARG A 636 -13.29 -31.47 -15.87
N ARG A 637 -12.15 -31.05 -15.32
CA ARG A 637 -11.38 -29.84 -15.65
C ARG A 637 -12.18 -28.54 -15.52
N GLN A 638 -13.07 -28.49 -14.53
CA GLN A 638 -14.06 -27.42 -14.33
C GLN A 638 -14.44 -27.29 -12.85
N MET A 639 -15.03 -26.14 -12.45
CA MET A 639 -15.65 -25.99 -11.13
C MET A 639 -17.02 -26.66 -11.08
N VAL A 640 -17.35 -27.25 -9.94
CA VAL A 640 -18.64 -27.90 -9.68
C VAL A 640 -19.20 -27.48 -8.32
N LEU A 641 -20.53 -27.43 -8.21
CA LEU A 641 -21.25 -27.40 -6.94
C LEU A 641 -21.62 -28.83 -6.53
N TRP A 642 -21.07 -29.29 -5.42
CA TRP A 642 -21.49 -30.51 -4.74
C TRP A 642 -22.64 -30.23 -3.77
N ASN A 643 -23.62 -31.14 -3.71
CA ASN A 643 -24.70 -31.13 -2.73
C ASN A 643 -24.50 -32.29 -1.75
N ALA A 644 -24.03 -31.98 -0.54
CA ALA A 644 -23.66 -32.98 0.45
C ALA A 644 -24.83 -33.87 0.89
N MET A 645 -26.07 -33.35 0.84
CA MET A 645 -27.28 -34.09 1.17
C MET A 645 -27.64 -35.17 0.14
N ARG A 646 -26.95 -35.23 -1.01
CA ARG A 646 -27.10 -36.27 -2.05
C ARG A 646 -25.96 -37.31 -2.06
N GLY A 647 -25.03 -37.24 -1.11
CA GLY A 647 -23.84 -38.09 -1.08
C GLY A 647 -22.86 -37.77 -2.22
N ALA A 648 -21.99 -38.73 -2.58
CA ALA A 648 -20.95 -38.54 -3.61
C ALA A 648 -21.30 -39.16 -4.99
N GLY A 649 -22.58 -39.41 -5.27
CA GLY A 649 -23.03 -39.89 -6.58
C GLY A 649 -22.93 -38.81 -7.68
N GLN A 650 -22.87 -39.20 -8.95
CA GLN A 650 -22.73 -38.25 -10.07
C GLN A 650 -23.84 -37.16 -10.12
N ASN A 651 -25.04 -37.46 -9.60
CA ASN A 651 -26.19 -36.55 -9.49
C ASN A 651 -26.13 -35.57 -8.29
N ALA A 652 -25.08 -35.65 -7.47
CA ALA A 652 -24.77 -34.69 -6.42
C ALA A 652 -23.94 -33.49 -6.92
N PHE A 653 -23.40 -33.54 -8.15
CA PHE A 653 -22.48 -32.53 -8.68
C PHE A 653 -23.07 -31.78 -9.88
N THR A 654 -23.23 -30.47 -9.75
CA THR A 654 -23.67 -29.56 -10.83
C THR A 654 -22.46 -28.83 -11.40
N ASN A 655 -22.29 -28.80 -12.72
CA ASN A 655 -21.21 -28.04 -13.36
C ASN A 655 -21.52 -26.54 -13.32
N ILE A 656 -20.52 -25.70 -13.02
CA ILE A 656 -20.62 -24.23 -13.03
C ILE A 656 -19.53 -23.56 -13.90
N ASP A 657 -18.86 -24.32 -14.76
CA ASP A 657 -17.71 -23.92 -15.59
C ASP A 657 -16.56 -23.35 -14.74
N GLY A 658 -15.86 -22.29 -15.15
CA GLY A 658 -14.70 -21.74 -14.44
C GLY A 658 -14.08 -20.59 -15.23
N LEU A 659 -13.11 -19.90 -14.63
CA LEU A 659 -12.30 -18.91 -15.36
C LEU A 659 -11.45 -19.61 -16.42
N ARG A 660 -11.34 -19.03 -17.62
CA ARG A 660 -10.64 -19.62 -18.76
C ARG A 660 -9.32 -18.92 -19.06
N TYR A 661 -8.31 -19.73 -19.38
CA TYR A 661 -7.03 -19.25 -19.89
C TYR A 661 -7.21 -18.39 -21.14
N CYS A 662 -6.45 -17.30 -21.21
CA CYS A 662 -6.40 -16.35 -22.32
C CYS A 662 -7.70 -15.58 -22.63
N ARG A 663 -8.73 -15.74 -21.80
CA ARG A 663 -9.91 -14.86 -21.75
C ARG A 663 -10.03 -14.15 -20.41
N ASP A 664 -10.03 -14.93 -19.33
CA ASP A 664 -10.26 -14.42 -17.97
C ASP A 664 -8.96 -14.36 -17.17
N VAL A 665 -8.01 -15.27 -17.44
CA VAL A 665 -6.73 -15.35 -16.72
C VAL A 665 -5.55 -15.50 -17.69
N PRO A 666 -4.38 -14.92 -17.40
CA PRO A 666 -3.17 -15.14 -18.20
C PRO A 666 -2.78 -16.62 -18.29
N PHE A 667 -2.10 -16.99 -19.36
CA PHE A 667 -1.43 -18.27 -19.48
C PHE A 667 0.01 -18.05 -19.92
N THR A 668 0.96 -18.29 -19.01
CA THR A 668 2.38 -18.02 -19.21
C THR A 668 3.22 -19.28 -19.10
N SER A 669 4.36 -19.29 -19.78
CA SER A 669 5.37 -20.35 -19.61
C SER A 669 6.05 -20.21 -18.24
N PHE A 670 6.79 -21.25 -17.83
CA PHE A 670 7.63 -21.19 -16.63
C PHE A 670 8.71 -20.10 -16.70
N PHE A 671 9.07 -19.63 -17.90
CA PHE A 671 10.03 -18.54 -18.13
C PHE A 671 9.37 -17.18 -18.39
N GLY A 672 8.03 -17.09 -18.23
CA GLY A 672 7.27 -15.86 -18.41
C GLY A 672 6.83 -15.56 -19.84
N ASP A 673 7.04 -16.47 -20.81
CA ASP A 673 6.55 -16.27 -22.18
C ASP A 673 5.01 -16.22 -22.19
N ASP A 674 4.43 -15.27 -22.92
CA ASP A 674 2.98 -15.25 -23.15
C ASP A 674 2.58 -16.41 -24.09
N LEU A 675 1.83 -17.37 -23.54
CA LEU A 675 1.28 -18.49 -24.29
C LEU A 675 -0.08 -18.15 -24.92
N CYS A 676 -0.73 -17.07 -24.51
CA CYS A 676 -1.94 -16.55 -25.14
C CYS A 676 -1.68 -15.93 -26.52
N ALA A 677 -0.45 -15.48 -26.78
CA ALA A 677 0.01 -15.13 -28.13
C ALA A 677 0.16 -16.37 -29.06
N GLN A 678 0.15 -17.60 -28.52
CA GLN A 678 0.43 -18.84 -29.26
C GLN A 678 -0.78 -19.77 -29.39
N TYR A 679 -1.72 -19.73 -28.43
CA TYR A 679 -2.87 -20.63 -28.36
C TYR A 679 -4.19 -19.85 -28.15
N THR A 680 -5.28 -20.30 -28.78
CA THR A 680 -6.60 -19.66 -28.60
C THR A 680 -7.33 -20.18 -27.35
N GLU A 681 -8.29 -19.39 -26.84
CA GLU A 681 -9.17 -19.79 -25.72
C GLU A 681 -9.82 -21.16 -25.99
N GLU A 682 -10.37 -21.38 -27.19
CA GLU A 682 -11.11 -22.60 -27.51
C GLU A 682 -10.21 -23.84 -27.54
N PHE A 683 -8.96 -23.69 -27.99
CA PHE A 683 -7.98 -24.77 -27.96
C PHE A 683 -7.58 -25.11 -26.53
N LEU A 684 -7.21 -24.12 -25.72
CA LEU A 684 -6.85 -24.32 -24.32
C LEU A 684 -8.01 -24.88 -23.51
N TYR A 685 -9.24 -24.45 -23.77
CA TYR A 685 -10.43 -24.97 -23.10
C TYR A 685 -10.73 -26.44 -23.47
N GLN A 686 -10.44 -26.87 -24.70
CA GLN A 686 -10.56 -28.27 -25.10
C GLN A 686 -9.46 -29.15 -24.46
N GLU A 687 -8.21 -28.67 -24.47
CA GLU A 687 -7.06 -29.46 -23.99
C GLU A 687 -6.89 -29.45 -22.47
N LEU A 688 -7.21 -28.34 -21.80
CA LEU A 688 -6.96 -28.10 -20.37
C LEU A 688 -8.23 -27.86 -19.55
N GLY A 689 -9.33 -27.42 -20.18
CA GLY A 689 -10.56 -27.00 -19.48
C GLY A 689 -10.47 -25.57 -18.93
N THR A 690 -10.97 -25.36 -17.72
CA THR A 690 -10.85 -24.08 -17.00
C THR A 690 -9.55 -24.03 -16.22
N ALA A 691 -9.10 -22.84 -15.86
CA ALA A 691 -8.04 -22.71 -14.88
C ALA A 691 -8.45 -23.37 -13.55
N PRO A 692 -7.55 -24.10 -12.86
CA PRO A 692 -7.78 -24.54 -11.50
C PRO A 692 -8.01 -23.34 -10.58
N MET A 693 -9.01 -23.44 -9.69
CA MET A 693 -9.33 -22.37 -8.75
C MET A 693 -9.41 -22.90 -7.32
N THR A 694 -8.82 -22.17 -6.39
CA THR A 694 -9.05 -22.34 -4.95
C THR A 694 -10.23 -21.46 -4.53
N ILE A 695 -11.24 -22.03 -3.90
CA ILE A 695 -12.37 -21.28 -3.36
C ILE A 695 -12.01 -20.70 -2.00
N SER A 696 -12.35 -19.41 -1.80
CA SER A 696 -12.20 -18.71 -0.53
C SER A 696 -13.53 -18.61 0.24
N ALA A 697 -14.64 -18.26 -0.43
CA ALA A 697 -15.91 -18.01 0.26
C ALA A 697 -17.19 -18.24 -0.57
N VAL A 698 -18.31 -18.39 0.13
CA VAL A 698 -19.65 -18.69 -0.42
C VAL A 698 -20.73 -17.95 0.41
N THR A 699 -21.79 -17.46 -0.25
CA THR A 699 -22.97 -16.88 0.42
C THR A 699 -23.85 -17.95 1.08
N ASP A 700 -24.76 -17.57 1.98
CA ASP A 700 -25.64 -18.53 2.67
C ASP A 700 -26.43 -19.42 1.70
N LYS A 701 -26.91 -18.81 0.60
CA LYS A 701 -27.67 -19.47 -0.47
C LYS A 701 -26.79 -20.24 -1.46
N GLY A 702 -25.48 -19.98 -1.49
CA GLY A 702 -24.53 -20.43 -2.51
C GLY A 702 -24.91 -19.98 -3.93
N ASP A 703 -25.46 -18.76 -4.03
CA ASP A 703 -25.75 -18.04 -5.28
C ASP A 703 -24.60 -17.12 -5.71
N ILE A 704 -23.61 -16.91 -4.83
CA ILE A 704 -22.29 -16.32 -5.14
C ILE A 704 -21.19 -17.21 -4.58
N VAL A 705 -20.10 -17.37 -5.34
CA VAL A 705 -18.85 -18.03 -4.91
C VAL A 705 -17.66 -17.12 -5.25
N LEU A 706 -16.72 -17.00 -4.32
CA LEU A 706 -15.44 -16.31 -4.51
C LEU A 706 -14.28 -17.31 -4.54
N GLY A 707 -13.28 -17.03 -5.35
CA GLY A 707 -12.06 -17.82 -5.39
C GLY A 707 -10.96 -17.18 -6.20
N ARG A 708 -9.85 -17.89 -6.35
CA ARG A 708 -8.65 -17.43 -7.02
C ARG A 708 -8.10 -18.51 -7.95
N ALA A 709 -7.84 -18.13 -9.19
CA ALA A 709 -7.10 -18.93 -10.16
C ALA A 709 -5.60 -18.58 -10.14
N GLY A 710 -4.77 -19.47 -10.68
CA GLY A 710 -3.34 -19.23 -10.86
C GLY A 710 -2.45 -19.74 -9.72
N SER A 711 -1.20 -19.28 -9.70
CA SER A 711 -0.15 -19.77 -8.80
C SER A 711 0.94 -18.70 -8.61
N PHE A 712 1.80 -18.87 -7.61
CA PHE A 712 2.94 -17.98 -7.37
C PHE A 712 3.85 -17.79 -8.60
N PHE A 713 4.02 -18.81 -9.44
CA PHE A 713 4.88 -18.76 -10.63
C PHE A 713 4.21 -18.14 -11.87
N THR A 714 2.88 -18.04 -11.88
CA THR A 714 2.10 -17.64 -13.06
C THR A 714 1.27 -16.38 -12.83
N GLY A 715 1.38 -15.78 -11.65
CA GLY A 715 0.43 -14.78 -11.16
C GLY A 715 -0.90 -15.40 -10.71
N PHE A 716 -1.71 -14.57 -10.05
CA PHE A 716 -3.03 -14.91 -9.54
C PHE A 716 -4.13 -14.08 -10.19
N SER A 717 -5.37 -14.57 -10.14
CA SER A 717 -6.54 -13.82 -10.61
C SER A 717 -7.77 -14.16 -9.76
N GLY A 718 -8.37 -13.16 -9.13
CA GLY A 718 -9.57 -13.30 -8.31
C GLY A 718 -10.81 -13.38 -9.17
N GLY A 719 -11.69 -14.32 -8.84
CA GLY A 719 -12.92 -14.59 -9.55
C GLY A 719 -14.16 -14.53 -8.66
N ILE A 720 -15.26 -14.07 -9.24
CA ILE A 720 -16.60 -14.16 -8.68
C ILE A 720 -17.49 -14.96 -9.63
N TRP A 721 -18.17 -15.95 -9.08
CA TRP A 721 -19.27 -16.64 -9.73
C TRP A 721 -20.59 -16.09 -9.21
N ILE A 722 -21.53 -15.80 -10.10
CA ILE A 722 -22.90 -15.43 -9.73
C ILE A 722 -23.85 -16.40 -10.45
N GLU A 723 -24.78 -17.01 -9.71
CA GLU A 723 -25.77 -17.93 -10.29
C GLU A 723 -26.56 -17.24 -11.42
N GLY A 724 -26.62 -17.88 -12.59
CA GLY A 724 -27.28 -17.34 -13.79
C GLY A 724 -26.42 -16.39 -14.65
N LEU A 725 -25.25 -15.96 -14.17
CA LEU A 725 -24.28 -15.16 -14.94
C LEU A 725 -23.01 -15.97 -15.28
N GLY A 726 -22.55 -16.83 -14.37
CA GLY A 726 -21.29 -17.58 -14.50
C GLY A 726 -20.12 -16.90 -13.77
N TRP A 727 -18.90 -17.33 -14.10
CA TRP A 727 -17.66 -16.76 -13.59
C TRP A 727 -17.23 -15.52 -14.37
N MET A 728 -16.65 -14.55 -13.67
CA MET A 728 -15.89 -13.42 -14.21
C MET A 728 -14.78 -13.04 -13.23
N THR A 729 -13.80 -12.25 -13.66
CA THR A 729 -12.79 -11.71 -12.74
C THR A 729 -13.39 -10.61 -11.86
N MET A 730 -12.81 -10.40 -10.68
CA MET A 730 -13.18 -9.28 -9.80
C MET A 730 -12.97 -7.92 -10.50
N SER A 731 -11.88 -7.77 -11.26
CA SER A 731 -11.62 -6.57 -12.07
C SER A 731 -12.67 -6.36 -13.17
N GLU A 732 -13.14 -7.43 -13.84
CA GLU A 732 -14.24 -7.33 -14.81
C GLU A 732 -15.56 -6.93 -14.14
N PHE A 733 -15.86 -7.50 -12.97
CA PHE A 733 -17.04 -7.14 -12.17
C PHE A 733 -17.05 -5.64 -11.85
N LEU A 734 -15.95 -5.11 -11.32
CA LEU A 734 -15.81 -3.70 -10.95
C LEU A 734 -15.80 -2.76 -12.16
N ARG A 735 -15.05 -3.10 -13.22
CA ARG A 735 -15.00 -2.33 -14.47
C ARG A 735 -16.39 -2.21 -15.10
N LYS A 736 -17.15 -3.30 -15.19
CA LYS A 736 -18.53 -3.28 -15.70
C LYS A 736 -19.49 -2.47 -14.84
N GLN A 737 -19.18 -2.27 -13.56
CA GLN A 737 -19.95 -1.44 -12.64
C GLN A 737 -19.53 0.04 -12.62
N GLY A 738 -18.47 0.41 -13.37
CA GLY A 738 -17.94 1.76 -13.43
C GLY A 738 -17.23 2.20 -12.15
N VAL A 739 -16.61 1.26 -11.42
CA VAL A 739 -15.83 1.52 -10.21
C VAL A 739 -14.40 1.85 -10.64
N VAL A 740 -14.18 3.11 -11.01
CA VAL A 740 -12.88 3.59 -11.54
C VAL A 740 -11.84 3.77 -10.43
N GLU A 741 -12.29 4.05 -9.20
CA GLU A 741 -11.45 4.13 -8.00
C GLU A 741 -10.73 2.82 -7.63
N ALA A 742 -11.03 1.75 -8.36
CA ALA A 742 -10.46 0.43 -8.17
C ALA A 742 -9.52 0.01 -9.31
N GLN A 743 -9.38 0.78 -10.39
CA GLN A 743 -8.83 0.28 -11.66
C GLN A 743 -7.40 -0.27 -11.56
N ASP A 744 -6.57 0.30 -10.68
CA ASP A 744 -5.16 -0.03 -10.51
C ASP A 744 -4.90 -1.04 -9.38
N VAL A 745 -5.96 -1.47 -8.68
CA VAL A 745 -5.88 -2.44 -7.57
C VAL A 745 -5.92 -3.87 -8.12
N PRO A 746 -4.91 -4.71 -7.83
CA PRO A 746 -4.94 -6.12 -8.22
C PRO A 746 -5.91 -6.90 -7.32
N PHE A 747 -7.14 -7.11 -7.80
CA PHE A 747 -8.14 -7.97 -7.13
C PHE A 747 -7.85 -9.46 -7.30
N ASP A 748 -6.61 -9.87 -7.04
CA ASP A 748 -6.17 -11.24 -7.22
C ASP A 748 -6.56 -12.16 -6.04
N ASN A 749 -6.88 -11.59 -4.88
CA ASN A 749 -7.10 -12.32 -3.64
C ASN A 749 -8.41 -11.92 -2.91
N PRO A 750 -9.60 -12.23 -3.48
CA PRO A 750 -10.88 -12.10 -2.76
C PRO A 750 -10.99 -13.19 -1.68
N LEU A 751 -11.23 -12.80 -0.41
CA LEU A 751 -11.08 -13.69 0.74
C LEU A 751 -12.40 -14.10 1.40
N ALA A 752 -13.32 -13.16 1.65
CA ALA A 752 -14.55 -13.46 2.38
C ALA A 752 -15.75 -12.65 1.86
N VAL A 753 -16.95 -13.22 2.04
CA VAL A 753 -18.23 -12.62 1.66
C VAL A 753 -19.27 -12.79 2.76
N SER A 754 -20.10 -11.76 2.94
CA SER A 754 -21.25 -11.79 3.86
C SER A 754 -22.34 -12.78 3.41
N ALA A 755 -23.32 -13.04 4.27
CA ALA A 755 -24.45 -13.93 3.97
C ALA A 755 -25.27 -13.49 2.75
N SER A 756 -25.41 -12.18 2.54
CA SER A 756 -26.20 -11.59 1.44
C SER A 756 -25.45 -11.58 0.11
N GLY A 757 -24.12 -11.54 0.14
CA GLY A 757 -23.29 -11.21 -1.02
C GLY A 757 -22.96 -9.72 -1.14
N SER A 758 -23.51 -8.86 -0.27
CA SER A 758 -23.35 -7.40 -0.38
C SER A 758 -21.93 -6.93 -0.03
N GLU A 759 -21.29 -7.52 0.97
CA GLU A 759 -19.97 -7.13 1.44
C GLU A 759 -18.95 -8.22 1.09
N ILE A 760 -17.93 -7.83 0.33
CA ILE A 760 -16.81 -8.69 -0.05
C ILE A 760 -15.54 -8.03 0.48
N VAL A 761 -14.69 -8.78 1.17
CA VAL A 761 -13.33 -8.34 1.53
C VAL A 761 -12.29 -9.23 0.87
N GLY A 762 -11.13 -8.64 0.62
CA GLY A 762 -9.96 -9.33 0.12
C GLY A 762 -8.72 -8.47 0.33
N GLY A 763 -7.63 -8.91 -0.29
CA GLY A 763 -6.36 -8.19 -0.29
C GLY A 763 -5.61 -8.35 -1.60
N ILE A 764 -4.29 -8.23 -1.53
CA ILE A 764 -3.35 -8.46 -2.64
C ILE A 764 -2.49 -9.68 -2.29
N ALA A 765 -2.30 -10.62 -3.21
CA ALA A 765 -1.50 -11.80 -2.96
C ALA A 765 -0.02 -11.44 -2.73
N GLY A 766 0.45 -11.62 -1.49
CA GLY A 766 1.85 -11.37 -1.12
C GLY A 766 2.15 -9.95 -0.61
N ALA A 767 1.15 -9.06 -0.51
CA ALA A 767 1.32 -7.73 0.05
C ALA A 767 0.31 -7.48 1.19
N GLN A 768 0.72 -6.70 2.20
CA GLN A 768 -0.14 -6.31 3.31
C GLN A 768 -1.08 -5.17 2.90
N PHE A 769 -2.19 -5.53 2.28
CA PHE A 769 -3.24 -4.59 1.90
C PHE A 769 -4.60 -5.29 1.93
N SER A 770 -5.61 -4.63 2.49
CA SER A 770 -6.99 -5.12 2.52
C SER A 770 -7.99 -4.09 2.02
N TRP A 771 -9.02 -4.57 1.34
CA TRP A 771 -10.07 -3.76 0.73
C TRP A 771 -11.47 -4.32 1.02
N LEU A 772 -12.47 -3.43 0.96
CA LEU A 772 -13.89 -3.72 0.99
C LEU A 772 -14.51 -3.39 -0.37
N ILE A 773 -15.39 -4.26 -0.85
CA ILE A 773 -16.37 -3.95 -1.89
C ILE A 773 -17.76 -4.03 -1.26
N GLU A 774 -18.54 -2.97 -1.42
CA GLU A 774 -19.96 -2.93 -1.07
C GLU A 774 -20.80 -2.96 -2.34
N ALA A 775 -21.67 -3.96 -2.49
CA ALA A 775 -22.37 -4.29 -3.72
C ALA A 775 -23.89 -4.48 -3.54
N ASP A 776 -24.50 -3.96 -2.46
CA ASP A 776 -25.96 -4.02 -2.20
C ASP A 776 -26.83 -3.72 -3.44
N GLN A 777 -26.35 -2.81 -4.27
CA GLN A 777 -26.95 -2.48 -5.55
C GLN A 777 -25.90 -2.49 -6.67
N VAL A 778 -26.30 -2.98 -7.84
CA VAL A 778 -25.50 -3.06 -9.06
C VAL A 778 -26.28 -2.52 -10.25
N TYR A 779 -25.59 -2.12 -11.30
CA TYR A 779 -26.19 -1.71 -12.57
C TYR A 779 -26.32 -2.88 -13.54
N VAL A 780 -27.41 -2.83 -14.31
CA VAL A 780 -27.63 -3.60 -15.53
C VAL A 780 -27.95 -2.67 -16.69
N CYS A 781 -27.51 -3.04 -17.88
CA CYS A 781 -27.85 -2.35 -19.11
C CYS A 781 -29.14 -2.94 -19.68
N GLU A 782 -30.26 -2.23 -19.50
CA GLU A 782 -31.58 -2.61 -19.98
C GLU A 782 -31.99 -1.67 -21.11
N LYS A 783 -32.04 -2.20 -22.35
CA LYS A 783 -32.46 -1.44 -23.56
C LYS A 783 -31.64 -0.16 -23.79
N GLY A 784 -30.32 -0.24 -23.55
CA GLY A 784 -29.40 0.89 -23.72
C GLY A 784 -29.48 1.94 -22.60
N LYS A 785 -30.03 1.58 -21.43
CA LYS A 785 -30.01 2.43 -20.23
C LYS A 785 -29.44 1.68 -19.04
N SER A 786 -28.56 2.34 -18.29
CA SER A 786 -28.04 1.85 -17.01
C SER A 786 -29.12 1.96 -15.92
N VAL A 787 -29.51 0.80 -15.37
CA VAL A 787 -30.57 0.67 -14.35
C VAL A 787 -30.00 0.04 -13.09
N LEU A 788 -30.16 0.72 -11.96
CA LEU A 788 -29.73 0.26 -10.64
C LEU A 788 -30.71 -0.78 -10.06
N VAL A 789 -30.20 -1.91 -9.59
CA VAL A 789 -30.98 -3.06 -9.09
C VAL A 789 -30.31 -3.68 -7.86
N GLY A 790 -31.07 -4.35 -6.99
CA GLY A 790 -30.51 -5.02 -5.81
C GLY A 790 -29.72 -6.29 -6.15
N PHE A 791 -28.67 -6.57 -5.38
CA PHE A 791 -27.74 -7.69 -5.59
C PHE A 791 -27.98 -8.84 -4.58
N PRO A 792 -27.66 -10.11 -4.95
CA PRO A 792 -27.58 -10.64 -6.31
C PRO A 792 -28.96 -10.86 -6.96
N ALA A 793 -30.03 -10.99 -6.16
CA ALA A 793 -31.32 -11.50 -6.67
C ALA A 793 -32.01 -10.58 -7.71
N GLY A 794 -31.89 -9.25 -7.57
CA GLY A 794 -32.45 -8.30 -8.53
C GLY A 794 -31.67 -8.28 -9.84
N LEU A 795 -30.34 -8.39 -9.76
CA LEU A 795 -29.45 -8.62 -10.91
C LEU A 795 -29.84 -9.89 -11.68
N GLN A 796 -29.93 -11.03 -10.98
CA GLN A 796 -30.27 -12.33 -11.57
C GLN A 796 -31.60 -12.28 -12.32
N ALA A 797 -32.64 -11.71 -11.69
CA ALA A 797 -33.96 -11.55 -12.30
C ALA A 797 -33.93 -10.68 -13.58
N LYS A 798 -33.07 -9.66 -13.62
CA LYS A 798 -32.94 -8.76 -14.77
C LYS A 798 -32.10 -9.34 -15.90
N VAL A 799 -31.03 -10.07 -15.58
CA VAL A 799 -30.25 -10.81 -16.59
C VAL A 799 -31.09 -11.93 -17.21
N ALA A 800 -31.86 -12.66 -16.40
CA ALA A 800 -32.83 -13.64 -16.90
C ALA A 800 -33.93 -13.03 -17.79
N ALA A 801 -34.25 -11.73 -17.60
CA ALA A 801 -35.16 -10.96 -18.45
C ALA A 801 -34.47 -10.33 -19.69
N GLY A 802 -33.19 -10.59 -19.93
CA GLY A 802 -32.44 -10.15 -21.11
C GLY A 802 -31.66 -8.83 -20.95
N ALA A 803 -31.51 -8.29 -19.74
CA ALA A 803 -30.57 -7.21 -19.48
C ALA A 803 -29.11 -7.73 -19.46
N LYS A 804 -28.14 -6.88 -19.81
CA LYS A 804 -26.71 -7.22 -19.67
C LYS A 804 -26.21 -6.77 -18.29
N PHE A 805 -25.33 -7.54 -17.65
CA PHE A 805 -24.68 -7.13 -16.40
C PHE A 805 -23.70 -5.98 -16.63
N GLY A 806 -23.80 -4.92 -15.81
CA GLY A 806 -22.97 -3.71 -15.88
C GLY A 806 -23.70 -2.48 -16.43
N ARG A 807 -23.06 -1.32 -16.27
CA ARG A 807 -23.45 -0.03 -16.85
C ARG A 807 -23.27 -0.06 -18.36
N CYS A 808 -24.26 0.38 -19.13
CA CYS A 808 -24.21 0.40 -20.60
C CYS A 808 -22.97 1.08 -21.17
N GLU A 809 -22.48 2.10 -20.48
CA GLU A 809 -21.32 2.91 -20.82
C GLU A 809 -20.01 2.09 -20.75
N PHE A 810 -19.98 1.04 -19.93
CA PHE A 810 -18.82 0.18 -19.65
C PHE A 810 -18.92 -1.23 -20.29
N LEU A 811 -19.92 -1.49 -21.14
CA LEU A 811 -20.14 -2.80 -21.79
C LEU A 811 -19.52 -2.95 -23.19
N GLN A 812 -18.84 -1.92 -23.68
CA GLN A 812 -18.17 -1.92 -24.98
C GLN A 812 -16.76 -2.51 -24.87
#